data_AF-A0A2A2AHP4-F1
#
_entry.id   AF-A0A2A2AHP4-F1
#
_cell.length_a   1.000
_cell.length_b   1.000
_cell.length_c   1.000
_cell.angle_alpha   90.00
_cell.angle_beta   90.00
_cell.angle_gamma   90.00
#
_symmetry.space_group_name_H-M   'P 1'
#
loop_
_entity.id
_entity.type
_entity.pdbx_description
1 polymer ?
#
loop_
_entity_poly.entity_id
_entity_poly.type
_entity_poly.pdbx_seq_one_letter_code
_entity_poly.pdbx_strand_id
1 'polypeptide(L)'
;MKKLNIHAALAAAIGLSGAHCASAQEAAFAPSYYAHEQAPQANATFTPAITKQARIAPAAKLIALGAMDERALITKLASAPMAGAHQVGTARASAATGTAKATAQHLQWQALPSGAHAAALQYQSDNAFALRLGLLVDALPATAIVRVYAPGQAEAAIEISGAHIQETLALNARNSVGAAGLTPEQINTYWLPTIAGDAAVLEIEVPAGLDPASVQVAMPTLSHFFESPEVALAQMDKLERIGMSEGCNYDATCATEISEVRKSVGRMLMTVDGNSGYCTGTLVADQARSGTPYFITAEHCISTQPVASSLETDWRFHTETCTPDSGVSKEHNRLFGIEAGARLVYSERRFDTTLLVLNALPRGNVLFSGWWANRELNQSVYGISHPRGDLQKVSYGRISSYASCTPFDADGLTSCRPGTADFSDFFNVNYSYGTTEPGSSGSGLFARHADGNHYLIGVLSSGSASCSMRDGSSVYGRFDMAYADGLKYFLGEKNSTYPTLRPIYRFYNHASDSHFYTQSPEQRDIVINNMPGFTYEHEQFMAYTYQAPGTVPVHRFYNHVVGSHFYTANEAEAQTMRTQFADSHIYEGVAWFARTTPGDGTSPVMRYFNTHRGTYFYTMIPEQQRFIELSMPYFRKDGAAYYAWPMTSQ
;
A
#
# COMPACT_ATOMS: atom_id res chain seq x y z
N MET A 1 -6.49 -6.05 70.05
CA MET A 1 -5.15 -6.53 70.44
C MET A 1 -4.97 -7.92 69.83
N LYS A 2 -3.96 -8.33 69.06
CA LYS A 2 -2.69 -7.80 68.55
C LYS A 2 -2.41 -8.64 67.29
N LYS A 3 -2.21 -8.00 66.13
CA LYS A 3 -0.96 -7.88 65.36
C LYS A 3 -0.40 -9.16 64.71
N LEU A 4 -0.41 -9.10 63.38
CA LEU A 4 0.41 -9.82 62.40
C LEU A 4 1.88 -9.35 62.44
N ASN A 5 2.80 -10.28 62.13
CA ASN A 5 4.10 -10.18 61.44
C ASN A 5 5.24 -10.93 62.16
N ILE A 6 6.01 -11.72 61.39
CA ILE A 6 7.46 -11.53 61.15
C ILE A 6 7.99 -12.63 60.20
N HIS A 7 8.90 -12.19 59.33
CA HIS A 7 9.66 -12.90 58.30
C HIS A 7 10.52 -14.08 58.79
N ALA A 8 10.79 -15.07 57.91
CA ALA A 8 12.14 -15.44 57.43
C ALA A 8 12.14 -16.85 56.81
N ALA A 9 12.58 -16.98 55.56
CA ALA A 9 13.25 -18.20 55.09
C ALA A 9 14.15 -17.85 53.89
N LEU A 10 15.43 -17.62 54.18
CA LEU A 10 16.50 -17.53 53.21
C LEU A 10 17.25 -18.88 53.21
N ALA A 11 17.44 -19.42 52.01
CA ALA A 11 18.52 -20.32 51.59
C ALA A 11 18.73 -21.65 52.35
N ALA A 12 18.24 -22.75 51.76
CA ALA A 12 18.99 -24.00 51.69
C ALA A 12 19.04 -24.43 50.23
N ALA A 13 20.26 -24.57 49.74
CA ALA A 13 20.60 -24.73 48.34
C ALA A 13 21.02 -26.18 48.04
N ILE A 14 20.98 -26.49 46.74
CA ILE A 14 21.76 -27.48 46.00
C ILE A 14 21.31 -28.94 46.04
N GLY A 15 20.80 -29.37 44.88
CA GLY A 15 21.19 -30.65 44.30
C GLY A 15 20.04 -31.58 43.96
N LEU A 16 19.49 -31.46 42.74
CA LEU A 16 19.44 -32.57 41.78
C LEU A 16 18.95 -32.06 40.42
N SER A 17 19.77 -32.40 39.44
CA SER A 17 19.71 -32.16 38.01
C SER A 17 18.47 -32.72 37.32
N GLY A 18 18.08 -32.07 36.23
CA GLY A 18 17.46 -32.75 35.09
C GLY A 18 16.24 -32.02 34.54
N ALA A 19 16.41 -31.43 33.35
CA ALA A 19 15.36 -31.00 32.44
C ALA A 19 14.37 -29.96 32.98
N HIS A 20 14.63 -28.68 32.76
CA HIS A 20 13.56 -27.71 32.54
C HIS A 20 13.87 -26.94 31.26
N CYS A 21 12.92 -27.03 30.34
CA CYS A 21 12.90 -26.47 29.01
C CYS A 21 13.51 -25.08 28.93
N ALA A 22 14.39 -24.87 27.94
CA ALA A 22 14.40 -23.61 27.25
C ALA A 22 12.97 -23.39 26.71
N SER A 23 12.21 -22.48 27.33
CA SER A 23 10.98 -21.99 26.72
C SER A 23 11.40 -21.26 25.45
N ALA A 24 11.31 -21.94 24.31
CA ALA A 24 11.32 -21.30 23.01
C ALA A 24 10.25 -20.22 23.06
N GLN A 25 10.67 -18.96 22.99
CA GLN A 25 9.78 -17.83 22.83
C GLN A 25 9.06 -18.08 21.50
N GLU A 26 7.78 -18.40 21.56
CA GLU A 26 6.99 -18.74 20.38
C GLU A 26 7.12 -17.58 19.39
N ALA A 27 7.62 -17.87 18.19
CA ALA A 27 7.76 -16.87 17.15
C ALA A 27 6.37 -16.26 16.88
N ALA A 28 6.29 -14.95 16.65
CA ALA A 28 5.03 -14.32 16.29
C ALA A 28 4.37 -15.07 15.12
N PHE A 29 3.07 -15.35 15.23
CA PHE A 29 2.36 -16.32 14.40
C PHE A 29 0.91 -15.91 14.17
N ALA A 30 0.42 -16.00 12.92
CA ALA A 30 -0.99 -15.93 12.61
C ALA A 30 -1.39 -17.12 11.72
N PRO A 31 -2.47 -17.86 12.05
CA PRO A 31 -2.93 -18.96 11.21
C PRO A 31 -3.68 -18.44 9.98
N SER A 32 -3.63 -19.21 8.90
CA SER A 32 -4.42 -18.94 7.69
C SER A 32 -5.92 -19.06 7.97
N TYR A 33 -6.72 -18.32 7.23
CA TYR A 33 -8.18 -18.46 7.24
C TYR A 33 -8.77 -18.02 5.90
N TYR A 34 -9.96 -18.52 5.56
CA TYR A 34 -10.62 -18.14 4.33
C TYR A 34 -11.32 -16.79 4.43
N ALA A 35 -11.33 -16.04 3.33
CA ALA A 35 -12.02 -14.75 3.26
C ALA A 35 -13.53 -14.86 3.54
N HIS A 36 -14.18 -15.95 3.14
CA HIS A 36 -15.60 -16.17 3.39
C HIS A 36 -15.95 -16.43 4.87
N GLU A 37 -14.97 -16.79 5.71
CA GLU A 37 -15.18 -16.98 7.15
C GLU A 37 -15.47 -15.66 7.89
N GLN A 38 -15.08 -14.52 7.30
CA GLN A 38 -15.26 -13.18 7.88
C GLN A 38 -16.50 -12.43 7.36
N ALA A 39 -17.20 -12.99 6.38
CA ALA A 39 -18.43 -12.40 5.88
C ALA A 39 -19.63 -12.94 6.69
N PRO A 40 -20.39 -12.12 7.45
CA PRO A 40 -21.73 -12.52 7.83
C PRO A 40 -22.53 -12.61 6.54
N GLN A 41 -22.82 -13.84 6.09
CA GLN A 41 -23.67 -14.18 4.93
C GLN A 41 -24.04 -12.97 4.07
N ALA A 42 -23.08 -12.44 3.31
CA ALA A 42 -23.43 -11.77 2.08
C ALA A 42 -23.86 -12.92 1.17
N ASN A 43 -25.10 -13.35 1.33
CA ASN A 43 -25.81 -14.00 0.26
C ASN A 43 -25.50 -13.13 -0.96
N ALA A 44 -24.74 -13.69 -1.90
CA ALA A 44 -24.74 -13.22 -3.26
C ALA A 44 -26.15 -13.49 -3.82
N THR A 45 -27.16 -12.80 -3.28
CA THR A 45 -28.25 -12.34 -4.11
C THR A 45 -27.54 -11.46 -5.12
N PHE A 46 -27.28 -12.03 -6.29
CA PHE A 46 -27.19 -11.27 -7.51
C PHE A 46 -28.27 -10.20 -7.40
N THR A 47 -27.86 -8.96 -7.19
CA THR A 47 -28.75 -7.83 -7.39
C THR A 47 -29.29 -8.07 -8.80
N PRO A 48 -30.61 -8.22 -8.98
CA PRO A 48 -31.17 -8.39 -10.31
C PRO A 48 -30.60 -7.25 -11.13
N ALA A 49 -30.10 -7.57 -12.33
CA ALA A 49 -29.48 -6.61 -13.23
C ALA A 49 -30.30 -5.32 -13.16
N ILE A 50 -29.73 -4.29 -12.52
CA ILE A 50 -30.34 -2.97 -12.59
C ILE A 50 -30.38 -2.73 -14.08
N THR A 51 -31.57 -2.64 -14.64
CA THR A 51 -31.76 -2.35 -16.05
C THR A 51 -30.99 -1.07 -16.28
N LYS A 52 -29.78 -1.16 -16.87
CA LYS A 52 -29.01 0.03 -17.24
C LYS A 52 -29.99 0.86 -18.04
N GLN A 53 -30.34 2.04 -17.54
CA GLN A 53 -31.22 2.93 -18.28
C GLN A 53 -30.55 3.16 -19.62
N ALA A 54 -31.31 3.01 -20.71
CA ALA A 54 -30.80 3.28 -22.05
C ALA A 54 -30.18 4.69 -22.04
N ARG A 55 -28.86 4.75 -22.22
CA ARG A 55 -28.10 5.99 -22.13
C ARG A 55 -27.71 6.46 -23.52
N ILE A 56 -27.69 7.77 -23.72
CA ILE A 56 -27.22 8.36 -24.98
C ILE A 56 -25.72 8.64 -24.79
N ALA A 57 -24.88 7.75 -25.31
CA ALA A 57 -23.44 8.00 -25.34
C ALA A 57 -23.12 9.12 -26.35
N PRO A 58 -22.35 10.16 -25.96
CA PRO A 58 -21.97 11.23 -26.87
C PRO A 58 -21.00 10.70 -27.94
N ALA A 59 -20.96 11.37 -29.10
CA ALA A 59 -19.95 11.06 -30.11
C ALA A 59 -18.54 11.38 -29.57
N ALA A 60 -17.62 10.41 -29.67
CA ALA A 60 -16.27 10.59 -29.21
C ALA A 60 -15.38 11.30 -30.25
N LYS A 61 -14.67 12.34 -29.84
CA LYS A 61 -13.65 12.99 -30.67
C LYS A 61 -12.37 12.14 -30.67
N LEU A 62 -11.91 11.73 -31.85
CA LEU A 62 -10.69 10.94 -32.00
C LEU A 62 -9.42 11.77 -31.65
N ILE A 63 -8.60 11.22 -30.77
CA ILE A 63 -7.23 11.63 -30.45
C ILE A 63 -6.30 10.53 -30.99
N ALA A 64 -5.82 10.72 -32.22
CA ALA A 64 -4.94 9.76 -32.88
C ALA A 64 -3.49 9.98 -32.46
N LEU A 65 -2.90 8.99 -31.80
CA LEU A 65 -1.49 8.98 -31.41
C LEU A 65 -0.62 8.24 -32.42
N GLY A 66 -1.24 7.47 -33.32
CA GLY A 66 -0.55 6.62 -34.30
C GLY A 66 0.14 5.40 -33.66
N ALA A 67 0.74 4.57 -34.50
CA ALA A 67 1.52 3.42 -34.08
C ALA A 67 2.74 3.81 -33.23
N MET A 68 3.13 2.93 -32.32
CA MET A 68 4.43 3.00 -31.68
C MET A 68 5.45 2.23 -32.54
N ASP A 69 6.66 2.78 -32.69
CA ASP A 69 7.74 2.11 -33.41
C ASP A 69 8.18 0.85 -32.64
N GLU A 70 7.95 -0.32 -33.22
CA GLU A 70 8.31 -1.61 -32.63
C GLU A 70 9.81 -1.74 -32.34
N ARG A 71 10.69 -1.05 -33.10
CA ARG A 71 12.13 -1.01 -32.79
C ARG A 71 12.43 -0.18 -31.54
N ALA A 72 11.72 0.93 -31.36
CA ALA A 72 11.82 1.72 -30.14
C ALA A 72 11.28 0.92 -28.94
N LEU A 73 10.23 0.11 -29.14
CA LEU A 73 9.66 -0.76 -28.12
C LEU A 73 10.65 -1.87 -27.67
N ILE A 74 11.28 -2.59 -28.61
CA ILE A 74 12.30 -3.60 -28.31
C ILE A 74 13.50 -2.98 -27.57
N THR A 75 13.89 -1.77 -27.96
CA THR A 75 14.98 -1.03 -27.29
C THR A 75 14.57 -0.61 -25.86
N LYS A 76 13.32 -0.21 -25.65
CA LYS A 76 12.75 0.19 -24.35
C LYS A 76 12.56 -0.99 -23.40
N LEU A 77 12.23 -2.17 -23.95
CA LEU A 77 12.16 -3.45 -23.25
C LEU A 77 13.53 -3.94 -22.75
N ALA A 78 14.60 -3.65 -23.50
CA ALA A 78 15.97 -3.96 -23.10
C ALA A 78 16.51 -3.01 -22.00
N SER A 79 15.82 -1.90 -21.70
CA SER A 79 16.23 -0.87 -20.75
C SER A 79 15.31 -0.76 -19.53
N ALA A 80 14.71 -1.88 -19.09
CA ALA A 80 13.62 -1.98 -18.12
C ALA A 80 13.68 -0.95 -16.95
N PRO A 81 12.81 0.09 -16.95
CA PRO A 81 12.75 1.09 -15.88
C PRO A 81 11.96 0.63 -14.64
N MET A 82 11.45 -0.60 -14.63
CA MET A 82 10.77 -1.17 -13.47
C MET A 82 11.60 -2.33 -12.92
N ALA A 83 12.41 -2.03 -11.91
CA ALA A 83 13.18 -2.99 -11.12
C ALA A 83 12.37 -4.28 -10.88
N GLY A 84 12.82 -5.44 -11.36
CA GLY A 84 12.20 -6.76 -11.09
C GLY A 84 10.78 -7.00 -11.64
N ALA A 85 10.03 -5.98 -12.08
CA ALA A 85 8.71 -6.14 -12.67
C ALA A 85 8.82 -6.60 -14.13
N HIS A 86 7.85 -7.40 -14.59
CA HIS A 86 7.71 -7.70 -16.03
C HIS A 86 6.96 -6.56 -16.69
N GLN A 87 7.67 -5.64 -17.34
CA GLN A 87 7.05 -4.52 -18.02
C GLN A 87 6.22 -5.00 -19.21
N VAL A 88 4.98 -4.52 -19.32
CA VAL A 88 4.04 -4.86 -20.39
C VAL A 88 3.42 -3.65 -21.07
N GLY A 89 3.59 -2.47 -20.49
CA GLY A 89 3.16 -1.21 -21.06
C GLY A 89 4.16 -0.09 -20.85
N THR A 90 4.10 0.90 -21.71
CA THR A 90 5.01 2.04 -21.66
C THR A 90 4.32 3.37 -21.87
N ALA A 91 4.89 4.41 -21.26
CA ALA A 91 4.38 5.76 -21.36
C ALA A 91 4.33 6.22 -22.83
N ARG A 92 3.14 6.67 -23.24
CA ARG A 92 2.84 7.31 -24.52
C ARG A 92 2.29 8.69 -24.25
N ALA A 93 3.03 9.72 -24.66
CA ALA A 93 2.61 11.10 -24.51
C ALA A 93 1.45 11.44 -25.46
N SER A 94 0.54 12.30 -25.01
CA SER A 94 -0.51 12.91 -25.83
C SER A 94 -0.41 14.42 -25.78
N ALA A 95 0.25 15.01 -26.78
CA ALA A 95 0.40 16.46 -26.87
C ALA A 95 -0.95 17.19 -27.03
N ALA A 96 -1.90 16.58 -27.76
CA ALA A 96 -3.23 17.14 -28.01
C ALA A 96 -4.06 17.33 -26.73
N THR A 97 -3.81 16.51 -25.71
CA THR A 97 -4.53 16.55 -24.43
C THR A 97 -3.58 16.76 -23.25
N GLY A 98 -2.41 17.35 -23.50
CA GLY A 98 -1.34 17.51 -22.51
C GLY A 98 -1.61 18.52 -21.41
N THR A 99 -2.66 19.34 -21.55
CA THR A 99 -3.07 20.34 -20.55
C THR A 99 -4.59 20.38 -20.48
N ALA A 100 -5.16 20.89 -19.37
CA ALA A 100 -6.61 21.05 -19.24
C ALA A 100 -7.19 21.93 -20.34
N LYS A 101 -6.48 23.01 -20.70
CA LYS A 101 -6.87 23.91 -21.80
C LYS A 101 -6.91 23.21 -23.15
N ALA A 102 -5.89 22.42 -23.48
CA ALA A 102 -5.84 21.68 -24.75
C ALA A 102 -6.94 20.62 -24.81
N THR A 103 -7.14 19.89 -23.71
CA THR A 103 -8.20 18.87 -23.59
C THR A 103 -9.60 19.48 -23.74
N ALA A 104 -9.86 20.63 -23.10
CA ALA A 104 -11.15 21.32 -23.20
C ALA A 104 -11.51 21.74 -24.63
N GLN A 105 -10.52 22.01 -25.50
CA GLN A 105 -10.77 22.31 -26.93
C GLN A 105 -11.25 21.09 -27.72
N HIS A 106 -10.99 19.87 -27.22
CA HIS A 106 -11.42 18.62 -27.84
C HIS A 106 -12.74 18.09 -27.26
N LEU A 107 -13.13 18.48 -26.04
CA LEU A 107 -14.38 18.06 -25.40
C LEU A 107 -15.58 18.76 -26.07
N GLN A 108 -16.27 18.02 -26.93
CA GLN A 108 -17.50 18.46 -27.59
C GLN A 108 -18.71 18.13 -26.70
N TRP A 109 -19.08 19.07 -25.84
CA TRP A 109 -20.20 18.90 -24.90
C TRP A 109 -21.55 18.83 -25.61
N GLN A 110 -22.26 17.74 -25.37
CA GLN A 110 -23.64 17.51 -25.82
C GLN A 110 -24.58 17.63 -24.62
N ALA A 111 -25.65 18.41 -24.78
CA ALA A 111 -26.75 18.42 -23.80
C ALA A 111 -27.57 17.13 -23.92
N LEU A 112 -27.81 16.47 -22.78
CA LEU A 112 -28.62 15.27 -22.67
C LEU A 112 -30.07 15.62 -22.30
N PRO A 113 -31.06 14.74 -22.60
CA PRO A 113 -32.46 14.98 -22.22
C PRO A 113 -32.69 15.18 -20.71
N SER A 114 -31.78 14.68 -19.88
CA SER A 114 -31.78 14.89 -18.41
C SER A 114 -31.36 16.31 -17.99
N GLY A 115 -30.89 17.15 -18.93
CA GLY A 115 -30.27 18.45 -18.64
C GLY A 115 -28.78 18.35 -18.29
N ALA A 116 -28.23 17.15 -18.17
CA ALA A 116 -26.79 16.93 -18.02
C ALA A 116 -26.04 17.25 -19.32
N HIS A 117 -24.72 17.42 -19.21
CA HIS A 117 -23.81 17.56 -20.34
C HIS A 117 -22.84 16.40 -20.39
N ALA A 118 -22.59 15.84 -21.57
CA ALA A 118 -21.59 14.79 -21.74
C ALA A 118 -20.67 15.08 -22.92
N ALA A 119 -19.40 14.71 -22.80
CA ALA A 119 -18.41 14.76 -23.86
C ALA A 119 -17.53 13.50 -23.81
N ALA A 120 -17.02 13.06 -24.97
CA ALA A 120 -16.14 11.91 -25.04
C ALA A 120 -14.93 12.13 -25.95
N LEU A 121 -13.81 11.52 -25.61
CA LEU A 121 -12.57 11.45 -26.38
C LEU A 121 -12.20 9.99 -26.60
N GLN A 122 -11.96 9.61 -27.85
CA GLN A 122 -11.41 8.29 -28.18
C GLN A 122 -9.90 8.42 -28.37
N TYR A 123 -9.13 7.83 -27.48
CA TYR A 123 -7.69 7.70 -27.65
C TYR A 123 -7.41 6.48 -28.52
N GLN A 124 -6.66 6.68 -29.61
CA GLN A 124 -6.20 5.61 -30.49
C GLN A 124 -4.68 5.58 -30.46
N SER A 125 -4.11 4.47 -29.99
CA SER A 125 -2.69 4.17 -30.14
C SER A 125 -2.60 2.85 -30.90
N ASP A 126 -2.53 2.94 -32.24
CA ASP A 126 -2.41 1.78 -33.11
C ASP A 126 -1.34 0.82 -32.61
N ASN A 127 -1.50 -0.47 -32.88
CA ASN A 127 -0.65 -1.58 -32.42
C ASN A 127 -0.58 -1.85 -30.91
N ALA A 128 -1.29 -1.10 -30.06
CA ALA A 128 -1.40 -1.47 -28.65
C ALA A 128 -2.33 -2.69 -28.46
N PHE A 129 -2.00 -3.53 -27.49
CA PHE A 129 -2.87 -4.61 -27.02
C PHE A 129 -3.92 -4.13 -26.03
N ALA A 130 -3.61 -3.05 -25.30
CA ALA A 130 -4.50 -2.38 -24.36
C ALA A 130 -4.04 -0.94 -24.15
N LEU A 131 -4.94 -0.11 -23.63
CA LEU A 131 -4.63 1.24 -23.17
C LEU A 131 -5.04 1.44 -21.72
N ARG A 132 -4.24 2.22 -21.00
CA ARG A 132 -4.59 2.73 -19.68
C ARG A 132 -4.36 4.25 -19.62
N LEU A 133 -5.42 5.02 -19.44
CA LEU A 133 -5.37 6.48 -19.52
C LEU A 133 -5.00 7.08 -18.15
N GLY A 134 -4.02 7.99 -18.13
CA GLY A 134 -3.68 8.80 -16.95
C GLY A 134 -4.45 10.10 -16.96
N LEU A 135 -5.53 10.18 -16.18
CA LEU A 135 -6.37 11.37 -16.04
C LEU A 135 -5.73 12.31 -15.00
N LEU A 136 -5.02 13.33 -15.46
CA LEU A 136 -4.50 14.41 -14.62
C LEU A 136 -5.65 15.38 -14.30
N VAL A 137 -5.94 15.59 -13.02
CA VAL A 137 -7.10 16.37 -12.57
C VAL A 137 -6.64 17.69 -11.94
N ASP A 138 -6.95 18.81 -12.59
CA ASP A 138 -6.81 20.15 -12.00
C ASP A 138 -8.10 20.52 -11.25
N ALA A 139 -9.26 20.21 -11.85
CA ALA A 139 -10.58 20.31 -11.21
C ALA A 139 -11.58 19.34 -11.87
N LEU A 140 -12.36 18.63 -11.06
CA LEU A 140 -13.43 17.75 -11.53
C LEU A 140 -14.55 17.79 -10.48
N PRO A 141 -15.81 18.12 -10.80
CA PRO A 141 -16.89 18.11 -9.81
C PRO A 141 -17.08 16.72 -9.18
N ALA A 142 -17.32 16.66 -7.88
CA ALA A 142 -17.52 15.39 -7.17
C ALA A 142 -18.72 14.59 -7.70
N THR A 143 -19.71 15.30 -8.25
CA THR A 143 -20.93 14.73 -8.85
C THR A 143 -20.78 14.38 -10.33
N ALA A 144 -19.64 14.71 -10.97
CA ALA A 144 -19.37 14.28 -12.33
C ALA A 144 -19.22 12.74 -12.38
N ILE A 145 -19.55 12.15 -13.53
CA ILE A 145 -19.31 10.72 -13.79
C ILE A 145 -18.27 10.63 -14.90
N VAL A 146 -17.17 9.93 -14.61
CA VAL A 146 -16.15 9.57 -15.59
C VAL A 146 -16.38 8.13 -16.00
N ARG A 147 -16.34 7.86 -17.30
CA ARG A 147 -16.51 6.52 -17.86
C ARG A 147 -15.35 6.17 -18.77
N VAL A 148 -15.00 4.89 -18.77
CA VAL A 148 -14.02 4.34 -19.71
C VAL A 148 -14.53 3.04 -20.33
N TYR A 149 -14.33 2.88 -21.64
CA TYR A 149 -14.75 1.70 -22.41
C TYR A 149 -13.99 1.55 -23.74
N ALA A 150 -14.03 0.36 -24.33
CA ALA A 150 -13.58 0.14 -25.70
C ALA A 150 -14.55 0.76 -26.72
N PRO A 151 -14.09 1.29 -27.87
CA PRO A 151 -14.97 1.84 -28.89
C PRO A 151 -16.10 0.90 -29.29
N GLY A 152 -17.33 1.43 -29.38
CA GLY A 152 -18.53 0.65 -29.66
C GLY A 152 -19.13 -0.11 -28.47
N GLN A 153 -18.51 -0.05 -27.29
CA GLN A 153 -18.96 -0.75 -26.07
C GLN A 153 -19.43 0.20 -24.95
N ALA A 154 -20.10 1.31 -25.31
CA ALA A 154 -20.54 2.32 -24.34
C ALA A 154 -21.51 1.80 -23.26
N GLU A 155 -22.23 0.70 -23.53
CA GLU A 155 -23.10 0.02 -22.56
C GLU A 155 -22.31 -0.83 -21.54
N ALA A 156 -21.08 -1.23 -21.88
CA ALA A 156 -20.17 -1.94 -20.98
C ALA A 156 -19.23 -0.98 -20.22
N ALA A 157 -19.49 0.33 -20.29
CA ALA A 157 -18.67 1.34 -19.63
C ALA A 157 -18.50 1.10 -18.14
N ILE A 158 -17.25 1.27 -17.69
CA ILE A 158 -16.89 1.29 -16.28
C ILE A 158 -17.10 2.73 -15.82
N GLU A 159 -17.98 2.91 -14.84
CA GLU A 159 -18.33 4.23 -14.29
C GLU A 159 -17.57 4.51 -12.99
N ILE A 160 -17.05 5.72 -12.86
CA ILE A 160 -16.28 6.19 -11.72
C ILE A 160 -16.77 7.60 -11.39
N SER A 161 -17.17 7.84 -10.15
CA SER A 161 -17.60 9.18 -9.73
C SER A 161 -16.41 10.12 -9.55
N GLY A 162 -16.64 11.41 -9.78
CA GLY A 162 -15.68 12.46 -9.46
C GLY A 162 -15.28 12.45 -7.98
N ALA A 163 -16.21 12.11 -7.09
CA ALA A 163 -15.95 11.95 -5.66
C ALA A 163 -14.92 10.85 -5.37
N HIS A 164 -15.03 9.69 -6.02
CA HIS A 164 -14.06 8.60 -5.86
C HIS A 164 -12.67 8.98 -6.39
N ILE A 165 -12.63 9.66 -7.55
CA ILE A 165 -11.37 10.17 -8.11
C ILE A 165 -10.73 11.16 -7.13
N GLN A 166 -11.49 12.16 -6.65
CA GLN A 166 -11.00 13.14 -5.67
C GLN A 166 -10.50 12.49 -4.38
N GLU A 167 -11.21 11.49 -3.85
CA GLU A 167 -10.80 10.78 -2.64
C GLU A 167 -9.47 10.04 -2.84
N THR A 168 -9.29 9.43 -4.01
CA THR A 168 -8.05 8.76 -4.41
C THR A 168 -6.89 9.75 -4.54
N LEU A 169 -7.10 10.90 -5.19
CA LEU A 169 -6.06 11.93 -5.31
C LEU A 169 -5.73 12.57 -3.95
N ALA A 170 -6.74 12.77 -3.10
CA ALA A 170 -6.52 13.20 -1.73
C ALA A 170 -5.75 12.15 -0.91
N LEU A 171 -5.92 10.85 -1.19
CA LEU A 171 -5.14 9.77 -0.57
C LEU A 171 -3.68 9.84 -1.04
N ASN A 172 -3.45 10.01 -2.35
CA ASN A 172 -2.13 10.22 -2.94
C ASN A 172 -1.40 11.40 -2.29
N ALA A 173 -2.09 12.52 -2.06
CA ALA A 173 -1.51 13.73 -1.50
C ALA A 173 -1.18 13.61 -0.01
N ARG A 174 -2.05 12.94 0.78
CA ARG A 174 -1.93 12.90 2.24
C ARG A 174 -1.06 11.77 2.78
N ASN A 175 -0.83 10.71 2.00
CA ASN A 175 -0.09 9.57 2.49
C ASN A 175 1.43 9.75 2.29
N SER A 176 2.13 10.01 3.40
CA SER A 176 3.57 10.26 3.41
C SER A 176 4.44 9.01 3.22
N VAL A 177 3.87 7.79 3.29
CA VAL A 177 4.64 6.55 3.12
C VAL A 177 5.27 6.53 1.71
N GLY A 178 6.60 6.60 1.66
CA GLY A 178 7.39 6.63 0.43
C GLY A 178 7.19 7.88 -0.44
N ALA A 179 6.61 8.96 0.07
CA ALA A 179 6.25 10.16 -0.70
C ALA A 179 7.43 11.04 -1.16
N ALA A 180 8.68 10.67 -0.84
CA ALA A 180 9.85 11.49 -1.16
C ALA A 180 10.02 11.70 -2.68
N GLY A 181 9.97 12.96 -3.12
CA GLY A 181 10.25 13.33 -4.51
C GLY A 181 9.07 13.21 -5.48
N LEU A 182 7.83 12.99 -5.02
CA LEU A 182 6.65 13.00 -5.87
C LEU A 182 6.36 14.39 -6.45
N THR A 183 6.08 14.43 -7.75
CA THR A 183 5.62 15.63 -8.46
C THR A 183 4.11 15.84 -8.29
N PRO A 184 3.60 17.09 -8.42
CA PRO A 184 2.16 17.35 -8.44
C PRO A 184 1.42 16.52 -9.48
N GLU A 185 2.02 16.29 -10.65
CA GLU A 185 1.44 15.48 -11.73
C GLU A 185 1.28 14.02 -11.29
N GLN A 186 2.27 13.44 -10.60
CA GLN A 186 2.19 12.08 -10.05
C GLN A 186 1.09 11.96 -8.98
N ILE A 187 0.93 12.98 -8.14
CA ILE A 187 -0.09 12.99 -7.09
C ILE A 187 -1.50 13.13 -7.68
N ASN A 188 -1.66 14.01 -8.68
CA ASN A 188 -2.96 14.41 -9.25
C ASN A 188 -3.38 13.58 -10.47
N THR A 189 -2.63 12.54 -10.83
CA THR A 189 -3.02 11.60 -11.89
C THR A 189 -3.82 10.43 -11.31
N TYR A 190 -5.03 10.24 -11.83
CA TYR A 190 -5.83 9.04 -11.61
C TYR A 190 -5.68 8.09 -12.82
N TRP A 191 -5.17 6.89 -12.59
CA TRP A 191 -5.07 5.87 -13.64
C TRP A 191 -6.42 5.18 -13.82
N LEU A 192 -7.07 5.43 -14.96
CA LEU A 192 -8.33 4.77 -15.31
C LEU A 192 -8.11 3.25 -15.51
N PRO A 193 -9.19 2.45 -15.45
CA PRO A 193 -9.14 1.02 -15.75
C PRO A 193 -8.48 0.70 -17.09
N THR A 194 -7.76 -0.41 -17.13
CA THR A 194 -7.16 -0.93 -18.35
C THR A 194 -8.25 -1.40 -19.32
N ILE A 195 -8.19 -0.94 -20.58
CA ILE A 195 -9.12 -1.33 -21.65
C ILE A 195 -8.35 -2.10 -22.72
N ALA A 196 -8.79 -3.31 -23.05
CA ALA A 196 -8.22 -4.07 -24.16
C ALA A 196 -8.49 -3.44 -25.53
N GLY A 197 -7.53 -3.64 -26.42
CA GLY A 197 -7.51 -3.06 -27.77
C GLY A 197 -6.60 -1.84 -27.88
N ASP A 198 -6.45 -1.38 -29.11
CA ASP A 198 -5.61 -0.23 -29.46
C ASP A 198 -6.30 1.13 -29.22
N ALA A 199 -7.48 1.11 -28.62
CA ALA A 199 -8.28 2.30 -28.38
C ALA A 199 -9.10 2.23 -27.08
N ALA A 200 -9.24 3.39 -26.43
CA ALA A 200 -10.06 3.58 -25.25
C ALA A 200 -10.83 4.89 -25.36
N VAL A 201 -12.11 4.86 -25.01
CA VAL A 201 -12.97 6.05 -24.93
C VAL A 201 -13.02 6.52 -23.49
N LEU A 202 -12.61 7.76 -23.26
CA LEU A 202 -12.93 8.53 -22.05
C LEU A 202 -14.24 9.27 -22.31
N GLU A 203 -15.20 9.14 -21.41
CA GLU A 203 -16.41 9.95 -21.42
C GLU A 203 -16.58 10.63 -20.06
N ILE A 204 -16.99 11.89 -20.07
CA ILE A 204 -17.25 12.67 -18.87
C ILE A 204 -18.67 13.21 -18.97
N GLU A 205 -19.47 12.95 -17.94
CA GLU A 205 -20.81 13.49 -17.76
C GLU A 205 -20.84 14.45 -16.56
N VAL A 206 -21.40 15.63 -16.77
CA VAL A 206 -21.59 16.67 -15.77
C VAL A 206 -23.11 16.82 -15.54
N PRO A 207 -23.61 16.66 -14.30
CA PRO A 207 -25.03 16.77 -14.00
C PRO A 207 -25.64 18.12 -14.37
N ALA A 208 -26.97 18.14 -14.51
CA ALA A 208 -27.73 19.34 -14.83
C ALA A 208 -27.45 20.49 -13.84
N GLY A 209 -27.30 21.70 -14.37
CA GLY A 209 -27.06 22.91 -13.56
C GLY A 209 -25.61 23.20 -13.22
N LEU A 210 -24.66 22.33 -13.60
CA LEU A 210 -23.22 22.60 -13.51
C LEU A 210 -22.67 23.01 -14.88
N ASP A 211 -21.79 24.01 -14.87
CA ASP A 211 -21.09 24.46 -16.07
C ASP A 211 -20.04 23.40 -16.48
N PRO A 212 -20.05 22.88 -17.72
CA PRO A 212 -19.02 21.97 -18.21
C PRO A 212 -17.59 22.54 -18.12
N ALA A 213 -17.41 23.86 -18.05
CA ALA A 213 -16.12 24.51 -17.81
C ALA A 213 -15.53 24.21 -16.41
N SER A 214 -16.33 23.65 -15.48
CA SER A 214 -15.86 23.16 -14.19
C SER A 214 -15.00 21.89 -14.28
N VAL A 215 -14.97 21.24 -15.45
CA VAL A 215 -14.09 20.11 -15.75
C VAL A 215 -12.78 20.62 -16.33
N GLN A 216 -11.71 20.57 -15.54
CA GLN A 216 -10.35 20.89 -15.91
C GLN A 216 -9.48 19.65 -15.72
N VAL A 217 -9.39 18.85 -16.78
CA VAL A 217 -8.64 17.59 -16.78
C VAL A 217 -7.75 17.52 -18.01
N ALA A 218 -6.62 16.85 -17.86
CA ALA A 218 -5.68 16.57 -18.93
C ALA A 218 -5.37 15.08 -19.01
N MET A 219 -4.90 14.65 -20.17
CA MET A 219 -4.35 13.32 -20.38
C MET A 219 -2.98 13.47 -21.03
N PRO A 220 -1.94 13.88 -20.26
CA PRO A 220 -0.60 14.10 -20.82
C PRO A 220 0.09 12.81 -21.24
N THR A 221 -0.20 11.72 -20.52
CA THR A 221 0.40 10.41 -20.75
C THR A 221 -0.65 9.33 -20.58
N LEU A 222 -0.57 8.30 -21.42
CA LEU A 222 -1.25 7.03 -21.24
C LEU A 222 -0.23 5.88 -21.25
N SER A 223 -0.62 4.71 -20.78
CA SER A 223 0.16 3.49 -20.97
C SER A 223 -0.28 2.77 -22.24
N HIS A 224 0.66 2.58 -23.16
CA HIS A 224 0.52 1.77 -24.36
C HIS A 224 1.01 0.36 -24.03
N PHE A 225 0.11 -0.62 -24.04
CA PHE A 225 0.48 -2.01 -23.78
C PHE A 225 0.97 -2.69 -25.04
N PHE A 226 2.15 -3.29 -24.97
CA PHE A 226 2.73 -4.10 -26.03
C PHE A 226 2.63 -5.61 -25.74
N GLU A 227 2.04 -5.97 -24.60
CA GLU A 227 1.58 -7.32 -24.30
C GLU A 227 0.13 -7.26 -23.82
N SER A 228 -0.68 -8.26 -24.16
CA SER A 228 -2.08 -8.30 -23.73
C SER A 228 -2.19 -8.48 -22.21
N PRO A 229 -2.95 -7.62 -21.51
CA PRO A 229 -3.28 -7.85 -20.10
C PRO A 229 -4.49 -8.77 -19.90
N GLU A 230 -5.20 -9.11 -20.98
CA GLU A 230 -6.38 -9.97 -20.99
C GLU A 230 -6.08 -11.35 -21.58
N VAL A 231 -6.88 -12.31 -21.12
CA VAL A 231 -6.95 -13.65 -21.68
C VAL A 231 -8.17 -13.69 -22.59
N ALA A 232 -7.99 -13.38 -23.87
CA ALA A 232 -9.00 -13.75 -24.85
C ALA A 232 -8.83 -15.26 -25.10
N LEU A 233 -9.82 -16.08 -24.73
CA LEU A 233 -9.81 -17.51 -25.07
C LEU A 233 -10.11 -17.77 -26.56
N ALA A 234 -10.21 -16.71 -27.38
CA ALA A 234 -10.87 -16.75 -28.69
C ALA A 234 -10.12 -16.05 -29.83
N GLN A 235 -8.96 -15.41 -29.61
CA GLN A 235 -8.29 -14.60 -30.65
C GLN A 235 -6.78 -14.85 -30.73
N MET A 236 -6.41 -16.11 -30.95
CA MET A 236 -5.02 -16.58 -31.07
C MET A 236 -4.18 -15.91 -32.20
N ASP A 237 -4.78 -15.11 -33.08
CA ASP A 237 -4.09 -14.49 -34.23
C ASP A 237 -3.31 -13.20 -33.90
N LYS A 238 -3.45 -12.65 -32.68
CA LYS A 238 -2.61 -11.55 -32.19
C LYS A 238 -1.89 -11.98 -30.91
N LEU A 239 -0.82 -12.77 -31.04
CA LEU A 239 0.16 -13.16 -30.00
C LEU A 239 -0.38 -13.07 -28.55
N GLU A 240 -1.25 -14.00 -28.18
CA GLU A 240 -1.72 -14.17 -26.79
C GLU A 240 -0.57 -14.78 -25.94
N ARG A 241 -0.25 -14.17 -24.79
CA ARG A 241 1.00 -14.41 -24.02
C ARG A 241 0.81 -15.12 -22.67
N ILE A 242 -0.13 -16.06 -22.59
CA ILE A 242 -0.07 -17.11 -21.55
C ILE A 242 1.00 -18.12 -21.96
N GLY A 243 1.81 -18.61 -21.02
CA GLY A 243 2.90 -19.55 -21.30
C GLY A 243 4.24 -18.88 -21.66
N MET A 244 4.41 -17.60 -21.35
CA MET A 244 5.66 -16.85 -21.59
C MET A 244 6.73 -17.09 -20.53
N SER A 245 6.35 -17.65 -19.36
CA SER A 245 7.35 -18.13 -18.41
C SER A 245 8.17 -19.26 -19.03
N GLU A 246 9.46 -19.29 -18.75
CA GLU A 246 10.35 -20.28 -19.34
C GLU A 246 9.94 -21.70 -18.89
N GLY A 247 10.12 -22.70 -19.76
CA GLY A 247 9.56 -24.05 -19.59
C GLY A 247 10.08 -24.86 -18.39
N CYS A 248 10.99 -24.32 -17.58
CA CYS A 248 11.40 -24.94 -16.33
C CYS A 248 10.52 -24.57 -15.12
N ASN A 249 9.60 -23.62 -15.29
CA ASN A 249 8.59 -23.27 -14.29
C ASN A 249 7.46 -24.31 -14.27
N TYR A 250 6.93 -24.59 -13.09
CA TYR A 250 5.87 -25.59 -12.90
C TYR A 250 4.56 -24.91 -12.50
N ASP A 251 3.44 -25.36 -13.06
CA ASP A 251 2.12 -24.83 -12.68
C ASP A 251 1.83 -25.10 -11.21
N ALA A 252 1.39 -24.07 -10.47
CA ALA A 252 1.08 -24.20 -9.05
C ALA A 252 -0.11 -25.14 -8.77
N THR A 253 -0.94 -25.43 -9.77
CA THR A 253 -2.01 -26.45 -9.69
C THR A 253 -1.49 -27.87 -9.56
N CYS A 254 -0.26 -28.14 -9.98
CA CYS A 254 0.36 -29.46 -9.88
C CYS A 254 0.89 -29.78 -8.48
N ALA A 255 0.97 -28.77 -7.62
CA ALA A 255 1.52 -28.86 -6.28
C ALA A 255 0.40 -29.00 -5.24
N THR A 256 0.07 -30.24 -4.90
CA THR A 256 -1.06 -30.50 -3.98
C THR A 256 -0.79 -30.02 -2.55
N GLU A 257 0.47 -30.01 -2.12
CA GLU A 257 0.93 -29.61 -0.80
C GLU A 257 0.73 -28.12 -0.50
N ILE A 258 0.69 -27.27 -1.52
CA ILE A 258 0.42 -25.82 -1.40
C ILE A 258 -0.99 -25.44 -1.88
N SER A 259 -1.90 -26.42 -2.05
CA SER A 259 -3.24 -26.20 -2.62
C SER A 259 -4.03 -25.09 -1.92
N GLU A 260 -3.81 -24.96 -0.61
CA GLU A 260 -4.44 -23.95 0.24
C GLU A 260 -3.73 -22.61 0.11
N VAL A 261 -2.44 -22.54 0.44
CA VAL A 261 -1.72 -21.27 0.54
C VAL A 261 -1.60 -20.54 -0.80
N ARG A 262 -1.58 -21.25 -1.93
CA ARG A 262 -1.57 -20.63 -3.27
C ARG A 262 -2.80 -19.77 -3.58
N LYS A 263 -3.92 -20.00 -2.88
CA LYS A 263 -5.16 -19.20 -2.98
C LYS A 263 -5.01 -17.80 -2.38
N SER A 264 -3.90 -17.53 -1.69
CA SER A 264 -3.56 -16.20 -1.16
C SER A 264 -2.74 -15.34 -2.13
N VAL A 265 -2.22 -15.92 -3.21
CA VAL A 265 -1.27 -15.23 -4.11
C VAL A 265 -2.02 -14.63 -5.29
N GLY A 266 -1.78 -13.35 -5.55
CA GLY A 266 -2.39 -12.58 -6.65
C GLY A 266 -1.34 -11.99 -7.58
N ARG A 267 -1.67 -11.92 -8.88
CA ARG A 267 -0.89 -11.18 -9.88
C ARG A 267 -1.24 -9.70 -9.78
N MET A 268 -0.24 -8.83 -9.82
CA MET A 268 -0.39 -7.39 -9.70
C MET A 268 -0.10 -6.72 -11.03
N LEU A 269 -0.97 -5.82 -11.48
CA LEU A 269 -0.69 -4.86 -12.56
C LEU A 269 -0.65 -3.45 -11.96
N MET A 270 0.50 -2.81 -12.00
CA MET A 270 0.69 -1.44 -11.51
C MET A 270 1.23 -0.53 -12.61
N THR A 271 1.01 0.78 -12.45
CA THR A 271 1.52 1.80 -13.37
C THR A 271 2.40 2.81 -12.63
N VAL A 272 3.61 3.03 -13.14
CA VAL A 272 4.58 4.00 -12.65
C VAL A 272 4.94 4.94 -13.81
N ASP A 273 4.54 6.21 -13.70
CA ASP A 273 4.82 7.25 -14.71
C ASP A 273 4.44 6.86 -16.15
N GLY A 274 3.35 6.11 -16.29
CA GLY A 274 2.84 5.60 -17.58
C GLY A 274 3.46 4.29 -18.05
N ASN A 275 4.47 3.76 -17.38
CA ASN A 275 4.94 2.40 -17.60
C ASN A 275 4.10 1.43 -16.75
N SER A 276 3.57 0.38 -17.37
CA SER A 276 2.80 -0.65 -16.68
C SER A 276 3.58 -1.96 -16.64
N GLY A 277 3.53 -2.65 -15.51
CA GLY A 277 4.26 -3.89 -15.31
C GLY A 277 3.58 -4.83 -14.34
N TYR A 278 3.96 -6.10 -14.42
CA TYR A 278 3.50 -7.14 -13.53
C TYR A 278 4.47 -7.37 -12.37
N CYS A 279 3.91 -7.55 -11.18
CA CYS A 279 4.56 -8.15 -10.01
C CYS A 279 3.61 -9.19 -9.39
N THR A 280 4.01 -9.78 -8.26
CA THR A 280 3.21 -10.70 -7.47
C THR A 280 3.04 -10.16 -6.04
N GLY A 281 1.94 -10.50 -5.36
CA GLY A 281 1.79 -10.27 -3.93
C GLY A 281 0.96 -11.36 -3.26
N THR A 282 0.88 -11.29 -1.92
CA THR A 282 0.21 -12.29 -1.07
C THR A 282 -0.79 -11.62 -0.13
N LEU A 283 -2.04 -12.11 -0.09
CA LEU A 283 -3.03 -11.72 0.90
C LEU A 283 -2.64 -12.33 2.26
N VAL A 284 -2.52 -11.52 3.31
CA VAL A 284 -1.99 -11.95 4.60
C VAL A 284 -2.98 -11.78 5.75
N ALA A 285 -3.05 -12.77 6.62
CA ALA A 285 -3.85 -12.76 7.83
C ALA A 285 -3.28 -11.78 8.86
N ASP A 286 -4.14 -11.16 9.67
CA ASP A 286 -3.75 -10.61 10.96
C ASP A 286 -4.14 -11.57 12.10
N GLN A 287 -3.45 -11.49 13.25
CA GLN A 287 -3.71 -12.39 14.39
C GLN A 287 -5.15 -12.22 14.92
N ALA A 288 -5.76 -11.04 14.72
CA ALA A 288 -7.15 -10.77 15.07
C ALA A 288 -8.17 -11.38 14.11
N ARG A 289 -7.73 -11.90 12.95
CA ARG A 289 -8.59 -12.37 11.86
C ARG A 289 -9.65 -11.33 11.50
N SER A 290 -9.25 -10.07 11.34
CA SER A 290 -10.19 -8.95 11.16
C SER A 290 -10.89 -8.94 9.80
N GLY A 291 -10.40 -9.73 8.83
CA GLY A 291 -10.84 -9.68 7.45
C GLY A 291 -10.34 -8.46 6.67
N THR A 292 -9.47 -7.63 7.26
CA THR A 292 -8.80 -6.53 6.55
C THR A 292 -7.96 -7.11 5.41
N PRO A 293 -8.13 -6.67 4.15
CA PRO A 293 -7.44 -7.23 2.99
C PRO A 293 -5.99 -6.73 2.89
N TYR A 294 -5.18 -7.10 3.89
CA TYR A 294 -3.74 -6.83 3.88
C TYR A 294 -3.06 -7.62 2.77
N PHE A 295 -2.31 -6.93 1.93
CA PHE A 295 -1.64 -7.51 0.78
C PHE A 295 -0.18 -7.11 0.76
N ILE A 296 0.71 -8.09 0.89
CA ILE A 296 2.16 -7.87 0.99
C ILE A 296 2.82 -8.11 -0.38
N THR A 297 3.79 -7.26 -0.72
CA THR A 297 4.57 -7.31 -1.97
C THR A 297 5.95 -6.66 -1.75
N ALA A 298 6.75 -6.51 -2.79
CA ALA A 298 8.06 -5.88 -2.72
C ALA A 298 7.97 -4.35 -2.78
N GLU A 299 8.88 -3.66 -2.11
CA GLU A 299 8.95 -2.19 -2.11
C GLU A 299 9.33 -1.65 -3.49
N HIS A 300 10.24 -2.33 -4.18
CA HIS A 300 10.63 -1.90 -5.53
C HIS A 300 9.49 -2.02 -6.56
N CYS A 301 8.45 -2.85 -6.29
CA CYS A 301 7.25 -2.90 -7.13
C CYS A 301 6.31 -1.73 -6.81
N ILE A 302 6.06 -1.47 -5.52
CA ILE A 302 5.18 -0.41 -5.05
C ILE A 302 5.79 0.25 -3.81
N SER A 303 6.31 1.46 -3.99
CA SER A 303 6.91 2.27 -2.94
C SER A 303 6.14 3.55 -2.60
N THR A 304 5.13 3.92 -3.41
CA THR A 304 4.41 5.19 -3.24
C THR A 304 2.90 5.01 -3.34
N GLN A 305 2.15 5.90 -2.67
CA GLN A 305 0.70 5.85 -2.70
C GLN A 305 0.09 6.02 -4.11
N PRO A 306 0.57 6.91 -5.01
CA PRO A 306 0.06 6.97 -6.38
C PRO A 306 0.18 5.64 -7.14
N VAL A 307 1.27 4.90 -6.95
CA VAL A 307 1.45 3.58 -7.57
C VAL A 307 0.48 2.57 -6.95
N ALA A 308 0.33 2.56 -5.62
CA ALA A 308 -0.65 1.71 -4.93
C ALA A 308 -2.09 1.99 -5.38
N SER A 309 -2.45 3.24 -5.63
CA SER A 309 -3.75 3.65 -6.17
C SER A 309 -3.99 3.14 -7.61
N SER A 310 -2.93 2.83 -8.36
CA SER A 310 -3.02 2.26 -9.71
C SER A 310 -3.16 0.74 -9.75
N LEU A 311 -3.10 0.05 -8.61
CA LEU A 311 -3.02 -1.41 -8.58
C LEU A 311 -4.30 -2.09 -9.07
N GLU A 312 -4.20 -2.93 -10.11
CA GLU A 312 -5.21 -3.94 -10.45
C GLU A 312 -4.68 -5.33 -10.03
N THR A 313 -5.53 -6.22 -9.53
CA THR A 313 -5.10 -7.57 -9.09
C THR A 313 -5.92 -8.68 -9.72
N ASP A 314 -5.25 -9.73 -10.20
CA ASP A 314 -5.88 -10.96 -10.67
C ASP A 314 -5.75 -12.06 -9.60
N TRP A 315 -6.89 -12.66 -9.26
CA TRP A 315 -7.02 -13.73 -8.28
C TRP A 315 -7.43 -15.02 -8.95
N ARG A 316 -6.93 -16.15 -8.44
CA ARG A 316 -7.13 -17.47 -9.05
C ARG A 316 -6.65 -17.50 -10.51
N PHE A 317 -5.62 -16.71 -10.82
CA PHE A 317 -5.00 -16.64 -12.14
C PHE A 317 -3.98 -17.77 -12.34
N HIS A 318 -4.49 -19.00 -12.38
CA HIS A 318 -3.70 -20.23 -12.54
C HIS A 318 -4.36 -21.12 -13.60
N THR A 319 -3.70 -22.21 -13.98
CA THR A 319 -4.30 -23.22 -14.86
C THR A 319 -5.59 -23.80 -14.26
N GLU A 320 -6.60 -24.16 -15.05
CA GLU A 320 -7.82 -24.83 -14.54
C GLU A 320 -7.48 -26.19 -13.89
N THR A 321 -6.58 -26.96 -14.49
CA THR A 321 -6.13 -28.29 -14.01
C THR A 321 -4.62 -28.44 -14.10
N CYS A 322 -4.05 -29.42 -13.40
CA CYS A 322 -2.64 -29.81 -13.60
C CYS A 322 -2.47 -30.62 -14.90
N THR A 323 -2.75 -29.97 -16.02
CA THR A 323 -2.52 -30.50 -17.37
C THR A 323 -2.06 -29.34 -18.24
N PRO A 324 -1.08 -29.57 -19.14
CA PRO A 324 -0.76 -28.60 -20.17
C PRO A 324 -2.04 -28.13 -20.88
N ASP A 325 -2.12 -26.84 -21.20
CA ASP A 325 -3.18 -26.24 -22.02
C ASP A 325 -4.60 -26.27 -21.41
N SER A 326 -4.76 -26.47 -20.09
CA SER A 326 -6.09 -26.43 -19.45
C SER A 326 -6.76 -25.04 -19.50
N GLY A 327 -6.04 -24.01 -19.98
CA GLY A 327 -6.46 -22.62 -19.93
C GLY A 327 -6.48 -22.08 -18.50
N VAL A 328 -6.96 -20.85 -18.35
CA VAL A 328 -7.09 -20.15 -17.06
C VAL A 328 -8.28 -20.68 -16.28
N SER A 329 -8.13 -20.72 -14.97
CA SER A 329 -9.21 -21.02 -14.03
C SER A 329 -10.50 -20.27 -14.37
N LYS A 330 -11.62 -20.99 -14.47
CA LYS A 330 -12.96 -20.39 -14.65
C LYS A 330 -13.40 -19.55 -13.46
N GLU A 331 -12.72 -19.73 -12.34
CA GLU A 331 -12.92 -18.95 -11.13
C GLU A 331 -12.11 -17.65 -11.11
N HIS A 332 -11.28 -17.36 -12.12
CA HIS A 332 -10.51 -16.13 -12.19
C HIS A 332 -11.37 -14.89 -11.93
N ASN A 333 -10.86 -13.99 -11.09
CA ASN A 333 -11.50 -12.72 -10.77
C ASN A 333 -10.46 -11.61 -10.71
N ARG A 334 -10.77 -10.47 -11.34
CA ARG A 334 -9.95 -9.26 -11.26
C ARG A 334 -10.60 -8.22 -10.37
N LEU A 335 -9.81 -7.54 -9.54
CA LEU A 335 -10.18 -6.26 -8.93
C LEU A 335 -9.72 -5.13 -9.85
N PHE A 336 -10.68 -4.42 -10.44
CA PHE A 336 -10.50 -3.34 -11.42
C PHE A 336 -11.59 -2.28 -11.23
N GLY A 337 -11.53 -1.16 -11.94
CA GLY A 337 -12.54 -0.10 -11.76
C GLY A 337 -12.48 0.49 -10.35
N ILE A 338 -13.66 0.68 -9.75
CA ILE A 338 -13.78 1.20 -8.38
C ILE A 338 -13.26 0.24 -7.29
N GLU A 339 -13.10 -1.05 -7.62
CA GLU A 339 -12.55 -2.06 -6.71
C GLU A 339 -11.01 -2.13 -6.80
N ALA A 340 -10.41 -1.46 -7.78
CA ALA A 340 -8.96 -1.36 -7.93
C ALA A 340 -8.34 -0.45 -6.88
N GLY A 341 -7.02 -0.51 -6.78
CA GLY A 341 -6.21 0.33 -5.92
C GLY A 341 -6.07 -0.22 -4.50
N ALA A 342 -5.14 0.40 -3.78
CA ALA A 342 -4.88 0.07 -2.40
C ALA A 342 -4.34 1.27 -1.64
N ARG A 343 -4.50 1.26 -0.33
CA ARG A 343 -3.80 2.17 0.58
C ARG A 343 -2.44 1.58 0.95
N LEU A 344 -1.38 2.35 0.76
CA LEU A 344 -0.03 2.00 1.20
C LEU A 344 0.09 2.23 2.71
N VAL A 345 0.47 1.21 3.48
CA VAL A 345 0.48 1.30 4.95
C VAL A 345 1.84 1.01 5.58
N TYR A 346 2.68 0.24 4.90
CA TYR A 346 4.08 0.01 5.26
C TYR A 346 4.90 -0.12 3.98
N SER A 347 6.11 0.42 3.96
CA SER A 347 7.02 0.34 2.82
C SER A 347 8.44 0.53 3.33
N GLU A 348 9.28 -0.48 3.21
CA GLU A 348 10.66 -0.45 3.69
C GLU A 348 11.64 -1.02 2.66
N ARG A 349 12.63 -0.21 2.29
CA ARG A 349 13.66 -0.53 1.29
C ARG A 349 14.67 -1.54 1.81
N ARG A 350 14.96 -1.51 3.11
CA ARG A 350 15.99 -2.36 3.74
C ARG A 350 15.68 -3.86 3.59
N PHE A 351 14.41 -4.23 3.67
CA PHE A 351 13.93 -5.61 3.47
C PHE A 351 13.12 -5.77 2.20
N ASP A 352 13.05 -4.71 1.38
CA ASP A 352 12.27 -4.66 0.14
C ASP A 352 10.84 -5.19 0.30
N THR A 353 10.13 -4.64 1.29
CA THR A 353 8.81 -5.14 1.69
C THR A 353 7.82 -3.98 1.80
N THR A 354 6.66 -4.17 1.18
CA THR A 354 5.52 -3.26 1.23
C THR A 354 4.28 -3.99 1.71
N LEU A 355 3.51 -3.36 2.60
CA LEU A 355 2.16 -3.78 2.97
C LEU A 355 1.14 -2.77 2.47
N LEU A 356 0.11 -3.30 1.82
CA LEU A 356 -1.03 -2.57 1.30
C LEU A 356 -2.31 -3.02 2.03
N VAL A 357 -3.33 -2.16 2.00
CA VAL A 357 -4.72 -2.55 2.25
C VAL A 357 -5.49 -2.36 0.95
N LEU A 358 -5.94 -3.45 0.34
CA LEU A 358 -6.71 -3.39 -0.92
C LEU A 358 -8.03 -2.66 -0.70
N ASN A 359 -8.49 -1.92 -1.72
CA ASN A 359 -9.77 -1.21 -1.67
C ASN A 359 -10.97 -2.17 -1.58
N ALA A 360 -10.82 -3.39 -2.10
CA ALA A 360 -11.83 -4.44 -2.05
C ALA A 360 -11.22 -5.79 -1.63
N LEU A 361 -12.01 -6.58 -0.90
CA LEU A 361 -11.67 -7.97 -0.61
C LEU A 361 -11.85 -8.82 -1.88
N PRO A 362 -10.84 -9.61 -2.30
CA PRO A 362 -10.99 -10.52 -3.41
C PRO A 362 -12.12 -11.53 -3.18
N ARG A 363 -12.98 -11.70 -4.19
CA ARG A 363 -14.15 -12.58 -4.11
C ARG A 363 -13.78 -14.05 -4.34
N GLY A 364 -14.62 -14.94 -3.81
CA GLY A 364 -14.54 -16.38 -4.07
C GLY A 364 -13.61 -17.13 -3.13
N ASN A 365 -13.01 -18.21 -3.62
CA ASN A 365 -12.18 -19.12 -2.84
C ASN A 365 -10.75 -18.56 -2.63
N VAL A 366 -10.65 -17.51 -1.82
CA VAL A 366 -9.41 -16.79 -1.50
C VAL A 366 -9.05 -16.99 -0.03
N LEU A 367 -7.76 -17.21 0.21
CA LEU A 367 -7.19 -17.46 1.54
C LEU A 367 -6.40 -16.23 2.01
N PHE A 368 -6.58 -15.83 3.26
CA PHE A 368 -5.60 -15.03 3.97
C PHE A 368 -4.47 -15.96 4.41
N SER A 369 -3.28 -15.81 3.81
CA SER A 369 -2.11 -16.57 4.23
C SER A 369 -1.75 -16.20 5.65
N GLY A 370 -1.65 -17.20 6.52
CA GLY A 370 -0.94 -17.04 7.76
C GLY A 370 0.55 -16.78 7.52
N TRP A 371 1.24 -16.43 8.59
CA TRP A 371 2.64 -16.10 8.58
C TRP A 371 3.24 -16.44 9.95
N TRP A 372 4.57 -16.51 9.98
CA TRP A 372 5.30 -16.64 11.22
C TRP A 372 6.71 -16.06 11.09
N ALA A 373 7.26 -15.58 12.21
CA ALA A 373 8.61 -15.02 12.27
C ALA A 373 9.70 -16.11 12.26
N ASN A 374 9.70 -16.94 11.21
CA ASN A 374 10.65 -18.03 11.02
C ASN A 374 12.07 -17.53 10.77
N ARG A 375 13.05 -18.27 11.29
CA ARG A 375 14.47 -18.00 11.10
C ARG A 375 15.25 -19.25 10.67
N GLU A 376 14.60 -20.38 10.43
CA GLU A 376 15.27 -21.67 10.21
C GLU A 376 15.96 -21.75 8.84
N LEU A 377 17.28 -22.00 8.84
CA LEU A 377 18.01 -22.37 7.62
C LEU A 377 17.79 -23.84 7.27
N ASN A 378 18.04 -24.19 6.01
CA ASN A 378 17.86 -25.53 5.45
C ASN A 378 16.41 -26.04 5.53
N GLN A 379 15.42 -25.20 5.79
CA GLN A 379 14.03 -25.60 5.70
C GLN A 379 13.62 -25.73 4.23
N SER A 380 12.80 -26.75 3.91
CA SER A 380 12.17 -26.84 2.59
C SER A 380 11.14 -25.74 2.43
N VAL A 381 11.16 -25.07 1.27
CA VAL A 381 10.35 -23.89 0.99
C VAL A 381 9.77 -23.93 -0.42
N TYR A 382 8.68 -23.18 -0.60
CA TYR A 382 7.97 -23.00 -1.85
C TYR A 382 7.89 -21.51 -2.18
N GLY A 383 8.37 -21.10 -3.35
CA GLY A 383 8.04 -19.80 -3.93
C GLY A 383 6.82 -19.94 -4.83
N ILE A 384 5.80 -19.09 -4.66
CA ILE A 384 4.58 -19.11 -5.49
C ILE A 384 4.45 -17.76 -6.17
N SER A 385 4.54 -17.72 -7.50
CA SER A 385 4.69 -16.45 -8.22
C SER A 385 4.03 -16.42 -9.60
N HIS A 386 4.00 -15.24 -10.23
CA HIS A 386 3.59 -15.02 -11.62
C HIS A 386 4.80 -14.57 -12.48
N PRO A 387 5.74 -15.48 -12.80
CA PRO A 387 6.88 -15.16 -13.66
C PRO A 387 6.39 -14.66 -15.03
N ARG A 388 6.95 -13.55 -15.53
CA ARG A 388 6.51 -12.84 -16.75
C ARG A 388 5.04 -12.38 -16.71
N GLY A 389 4.43 -12.30 -15.52
CA GLY A 389 2.99 -12.10 -15.40
C GLY A 389 2.16 -13.30 -15.87
N ASP A 390 2.76 -14.47 -16.07
CA ASP A 390 2.09 -15.68 -16.55
C ASP A 390 1.18 -16.30 -15.47
N LEU A 391 0.52 -17.42 -15.80
CA LEU A 391 -0.24 -18.21 -14.84
C LEU A 391 0.60 -18.62 -13.64
N GLN A 392 -0.03 -18.71 -12.48
CA GLN A 392 0.65 -18.98 -11.20
C GLN A 392 1.55 -20.22 -11.28
N LYS A 393 2.82 -20.03 -10.97
CA LYS A 393 3.85 -21.07 -10.93
C LYS A 393 4.34 -21.31 -9.51
N VAL A 394 5.01 -22.44 -9.32
CA VAL A 394 5.64 -22.84 -8.06
C VAL A 394 7.09 -23.27 -8.26
N SER A 395 7.92 -22.90 -7.30
CA SER A 395 9.34 -23.24 -7.24
C SER A 395 9.67 -23.85 -5.88
N TYR A 396 10.46 -24.92 -5.87
CA TYR A 396 10.71 -25.78 -4.72
C TYR A 396 12.17 -25.73 -4.36
N GLY A 397 12.49 -25.44 -3.11
CA GLY A 397 13.88 -25.23 -2.73
C GLY A 397 14.12 -25.31 -1.23
N ARG A 398 15.26 -24.77 -0.82
CA ARG A 398 15.63 -24.65 0.59
C ARG A 398 16.25 -23.29 0.85
N ILE A 399 16.05 -22.78 2.07
CA ILE A 399 16.78 -21.60 2.55
C ILE A 399 18.24 -22.01 2.75
N SER A 400 19.14 -21.48 1.94
CA SER A 400 20.56 -21.86 1.92
C SER A 400 21.38 -21.06 2.92
N SER A 401 21.13 -19.75 3.01
CA SER A 401 21.84 -18.86 3.94
C SER A 401 21.04 -17.59 4.22
N TYR A 402 21.48 -16.82 5.21
CA TYR A 402 21.11 -15.40 5.28
C TYR A 402 21.92 -14.59 4.29
N ALA A 403 21.36 -13.46 3.84
CA ALA A 403 22.02 -12.53 2.95
C ALA A 403 21.80 -11.08 3.38
N SER A 404 22.85 -10.27 3.21
CA SER A 404 22.77 -8.82 3.32
C SER A 404 23.01 -8.24 1.93
N CYS A 405 22.09 -7.41 1.46
CA CYS A 405 22.11 -6.86 0.12
C CYS A 405 22.36 -5.35 0.16
N THR A 406 22.99 -4.82 -0.88
CA THR A 406 23.07 -3.37 -1.05
C THR A 406 21.69 -2.79 -1.34
N PRO A 407 21.44 -1.50 -1.05
CA PRO A 407 20.26 -0.83 -1.59
C PRO A 407 20.18 -1.04 -3.11
N PHE A 408 18.95 -1.19 -3.61
CA PHE A 408 18.69 -1.24 -5.04
C PHE A 408 19.19 0.03 -5.70
N ASP A 409 19.92 -0.10 -6.82
CA ASP A 409 20.28 1.03 -7.65
C ASP A 409 19.10 1.49 -8.52
N ALA A 410 19.31 2.53 -9.34
CA ALA A 410 18.28 3.10 -10.19
C ALA A 410 17.74 2.12 -11.25
N ASP A 411 18.51 1.08 -11.57
CA ASP A 411 18.15 0.03 -12.53
C ASP A 411 17.51 -1.19 -11.83
N GLY A 412 17.30 -1.11 -10.52
CA GLY A 412 16.68 -2.19 -9.74
C GLY A 412 17.61 -3.37 -9.49
N LEU A 413 18.91 -3.17 -9.58
CA LEU A 413 19.90 -4.20 -9.31
C LEU A 413 20.39 -4.09 -7.87
N THR A 414 20.70 -5.24 -7.27
CA THR A 414 21.30 -5.32 -5.93
C THR A 414 22.40 -6.37 -5.91
N SER A 415 23.39 -6.19 -5.03
CA SER A 415 24.44 -7.16 -4.76
C SER A 415 24.29 -7.71 -3.35
N CYS A 416 24.15 -9.03 -3.24
CA CYS A 416 23.97 -9.72 -1.98
C CYS A 416 25.22 -10.48 -1.57
N ARG A 417 25.51 -10.50 -0.26
CA ARG A 417 26.59 -11.28 0.34
C ARG A 417 26.04 -12.16 1.47
N PRO A 418 26.63 -13.34 1.71
CA PRO A 418 26.25 -14.16 2.85
C PRO A 418 26.39 -13.39 4.17
N GLY A 419 25.47 -13.62 5.10
CA GLY A 419 25.52 -13.02 6.43
C GLY A 419 24.95 -13.90 7.53
N THR A 420 24.47 -13.31 8.62
CA THR A 420 24.04 -14.03 9.82
C THR A 420 22.61 -13.66 10.22
N ALA A 421 22.00 -14.50 11.06
CA ALA A 421 20.61 -14.35 11.45
C ALA A 421 20.26 -12.99 12.05
N ASP A 422 21.19 -12.33 12.74
CA ASP A 422 20.93 -11.09 13.50
C ASP A 422 21.23 -9.80 12.70
N PHE A 423 22.00 -9.91 11.61
CA PHE A 423 22.51 -8.74 10.86
C PHE A 423 22.21 -8.79 9.37
N SER A 424 21.34 -9.72 8.94
CA SER A 424 20.98 -9.91 7.55
C SER A 424 19.50 -9.74 7.33
N ASP A 425 19.18 -8.97 6.30
CA ASP A 425 17.83 -8.51 5.99
C ASP A 425 17.09 -9.49 5.05
N PHE A 426 17.82 -10.46 4.47
CA PHE A 426 17.32 -11.38 3.45
C PHE A 426 17.65 -12.85 3.74
N PHE A 427 16.84 -13.74 3.15
CA PHE A 427 17.16 -15.13 2.90
C PHE A 427 17.70 -15.30 1.48
N ASN A 428 18.69 -16.17 1.33
CA ASN A 428 19.01 -16.77 0.04
C ASN A 428 18.32 -18.14 -0.05
N VAL A 429 17.65 -18.39 -1.16
CA VAL A 429 16.95 -19.63 -1.48
C VAL A 429 17.56 -20.23 -2.73
N ASN A 430 17.89 -21.52 -2.65
CA ASN A 430 18.31 -22.30 -3.80
C ASN A 430 17.16 -23.22 -4.22
N TYR A 431 16.69 -23.07 -5.45
CA TYR A 431 15.63 -23.92 -6.00
C TYR A 431 16.20 -25.21 -6.60
N SER A 432 15.52 -26.32 -6.31
CA SER A 432 15.75 -27.62 -6.95
C SER A 432 14.82 -27.82 -8.16
N TYR A 433 13.65 -27.17 -8.15
CA TYR A 433 12.65 -27.19 -9.22
C TYR A 433 12.00 -25.81 -9.34
N GLY A 434 11.62 -25.43 -10.56
CA GLY A 434 11.12 -24.08 -10.84
C GLY A 434 12.23 -23.04 -10.80
N THR A 435 11.87 -21.79 -11.02
CA THR A 435 12.75 -20.63 -10.83
C THR A 435 11.91 -19.37 -10.57
N THR A 436 12.53 -18.21 -10.63
CA THR A 436 11.88 -16.89 -10.61
C THR A 436 12.27 -16.13 -11.87
N GLU A 437 11.39 -15.25 -12.35
CA GLU A 437 11.64 -14.37 -13.48
C GLU A 437 11.08 -12.97 -13.19
N PRO A 438 11.37 -11.93 -14.00
CA PRO A 438 10.68 -10.66 -13.87
C PRO A 438 9.16 -10.86 -13.75
N GLY A 439 8.52 -10.16 -12.82
CA GLY A 439 7.11 -10.38 -12.46
C GLY A 439 6.89 -11.31 -11.25
N SER A 440 7.87 -12.16 -10.91
CA SER A 440 7.85 -12.91 -9.65
C SER A 440 8.09 -12.01 -8.43
N SER A 441 8.68 -10.82 -8.61
CA SER A 441 8.94 -9.86 -7.53
C SER A 441 7.73 -9.62 -6.63
N GLY A 442 7.96 -9.59 -5.32
CA GLY A 442 6.92 -9.48 -4.30
C GLY A 442 6.19 -10.78 -3.94
N SER A 443 6.48 -11.89 -4.63
CA SER A 443 5.89 -13.20 -4.31
C SER A 443 6.29 -13.72 -2.92
N GLY A 444 5.39 -14.47 -2.30
CA GLY A 444 5.64 -15.08 -0.99
C GLY A 444 6.58 -16.29 -1.05
N LEU A 445 7.46 -16.40 -0.05
CA LEU A 445 8.17 -17.62 0.31
C LEU A 445 7.40 -18.34 1.42
N PHE A 446 7.06 -19.59 1.19
CA PHE A 446 6.24 -20.39 2.10
C PHE A 446 7.02 -21.56 2.67
N ALA A 447 6.93 -21.76 3.97
CA ALA A 447 7.54 -22.89 4.66
C ALA A 447 6.48 -23.69 5.42
N ARG A 448 6.71 -25.01 5.53
CA ARG A 448 5.79 -25.89 6.26
C ARG A 448 6.03 -25.77 7.77
N HIS A 449 4.97 -25.54 8.52
CA HIS A 449 4.97 -25.51 9.98
C HIS A 449 4.62 -26.87 10.58
N ALA A 450 4.86 -27.02 11.89
CA ALA A 450 4.56 -28.19 12.70
C ALA A 450 3.07 -28.58 12.69
N ASP A 451 2.16 -27.63 12.48
CA ASP A 451 0.72 -27.90 12.29
C ASP A 451 0.39 -28.50 10.92
N GLY A 452 1.39 -28.63 10.04
CA GLY A 452 1.28 -29.19 8.70
C GLY A 452 0.92 -28.19 7.61
N ASN A 453 0.56 -26.95 7.95
CA ASN A 453 0.23 -25.88 7.01
C ASN A 453 1.46 -25.16 6.48
N HIS A 454 1.29 -24.39 5.40
CA HIS A 454 2.33 -23.56 4.81
C HIS A 454 2.09 -22.09 5.14
N TYR A 455 3.13 -21.42 5.64
CA TYR A 455 3.06 -20.03 6.10
C TYR A 455 4.09 -19.15 5.44
N LEU A 456 3.72 -17.89 5.23
CA LEU A 456 4.59 -16.87 4.66
C LEU A 456 5.76 -16.58 5.62
N ILE A 457 6.97 -16.55 5.07
CA ILE A 457 8.22 -16.27 5.79
C ILE A 457 9.13 -15.24 5.10
N GLY A 458 8.81 -14.82 3.88
CA GLY A 458 9.57 -13.82 3.17
C GLY A 458 8.91 -13.38 1.87
N VAL A 459 9.46 -12.33 1.27
CA VAL A 459 8.94 -11.66 0.08
C VAL A 459 10.04 -11.60 -0.98
N LEU A 460 9.78 -12.07 -2.21
CA LEU A 460 10.82 -12.12 -3.25
C LEU A 460 11.26 -10.71 -3.60
N SER A 461 12.57 -10.50 -3.55
CA SER A 461 13.19 -9.20 -3.74
C SER A 461 14.03 -9.19 -5.03
N SER A 462 14.97 -10.12 -5.16
CA SER A 462 15.87 -10.19 -6.32
C SER A 462 16.38 -11.60 -6.55
N GLY A 463 17.21 -11.80 -7.56
CA GLY A 463 17.87 -13.09 -7.79
C GLY A 463 18.59 -13.17 -9.12
N SER A 464 19.48 -14.15 -9.24
CA SER A 464 20.12 -14.55 -10.50
C SER A 464 19.57 -15.85 -11.07
N ALA A 465 18.66 -16.52 -10.34
CA ALA A 465 18.04 -17.75 -10.80
C ALA A 465 17.22 -17.54 -12.09
N SER A 466 17.38 -18.44 -13.05
CA SER A 466 16.63 -18.50 -14.31
C SER A 466 16.57 -19.95 -14.80
N CYS A 467 15.86 -20.27 -15.90
CA CYS A 467 15.91 -21.65 -16.40
C CYS A 467 17.27 -22.02 -16.99
N SER A 468 18.05 -21.04 -17.44
CA SER A 468 19.43 -21.24 -17.90
C SER A 468 20.46 -21.21 -16.77
N MET A 469 20.13 -20.60 -15.62
CA MET A 469 20.98 -20.52 -14.42
C MET A 469 20.24 -21.06 -13.20
N ARG A 470 20.05 -22.39 -13.15
CA ARG A 470 19.26 -23.05 -12.09
C ARG A 470 19.92 -23.04 -10.71
N ASP A 471 21.25 -22.94 -10.66
CA ASP A 471 22.01 -22.78 -9.41
C ASP A 471 22.10 -21.30 -8.95
N GLY A 472 21.39 -20.40 -9.64
CA GLY A 472 21.31 -19.00 -9.27
C GLY A 472 20.60 -18.79 -7.93
N SER A 473 20.86 -17.64 -7.32
CA SER A 473 20.27 -17.25 -6.05
C SER A 473 18.86 -16.67 -6.26
N SER A 474 17.92 -17.01 -5.39
CA SER A 474 16.67 -16.26 -5.22
C SER A 474 16.66 -15.63 -3.83
N VAL A 475 16.56 -14.31 -3.77
CA VAL A 475 16.73 -13.51 -2.56
C VAL A 475 15.39 -13.01 -2.07
N TYR A 476 15.06 -13.33 -0.82
CA TYR A 476 13.79 -13.01 -0.20
C TYR A 476 13.99 -12.09 1.00
N GLY A 477 13.31 -10.94 1.01
CA GLY A 477 13.19 -10.08 2.18
C GLY A 477 12.59 -10.86 3.34
N ARG A 478 13.21 -10.78 4.52
CA ARG A 478 12.81 -11.58 5.68
C ARG A 478 11.55 -11.04 6.33
N PHE A 479 10.50 -11.87 6.42
CA PHE A 479 9.25 -11.48 7.07
C PHE A 479 9.45 -11.16 8.55
N ASP A 480 10.29 -11.92 9.27
CA ASP A 480 10.53 -11.68 10.70
C ASP A 480 11.15 -10.30 10.97
N MET A 481 12.01 -9.84 10.06
CA MET A 481 12.62 -8.51 10.14
C MET A 481 11.61 -7.39 9.85
N ALA A 482 10.85 -7.51 8.77
CA ALA A 482 9.79 -6.55 8.43
C ALA A 482 8.68 -6.51 9.50
N TYR A 483 8.35 -7.66 10.09
CA TYR A 483 7.40 -7.76 11.20
C TYR A 483 7.88 -7.04 12.45
N ALA A 484 9.12 -7.30 12.87
CA ALA A 484 9.70 -6.64 14.04
C ALA A 484 9.79 -5.11 13.87
N ASP A 485 10.04 -4.66 12.64
CA ASP A 485 10.16 -3.25 12.26
C ASP A 485 8.80 -2.53 12.28
N GLY A 486 7.82 -3.01 11.49
CA GLY A 486 6.54 -2.32 11.36
C GLY A 486 5.31 -3.19 11.04
N LEU A 487 5.45 -4.37 10.44
CA LEU A 487 4.24 -5.14 10.08
C LEU A 487 3.46 -5.64 11.30
N LYS A 488 4.09 -5.78 12.47
CA LYS A 488 3.45 -6.21 13.73
C LYS A 488 2.27 -5.36 14.15
N TYR A 489 2.24 -4.10 13.73
CA TYR A 489 1.18 -3.20 14.12
C TYR A 489 -0.11 -3.49 13.33
N PHE A 490 0.03 -3.74 12.03
CA PHE A 490 -1.07 -4.15 11.17
C PHE A 490 -1.51 -5.61 11.38
N LEU A 491 -0.53 -6.52 11.49
CA LEU A 491 -0.74 -7.96 11.44
C LEU A 491 -0.80 -8.64 12.81
N GLY A 492 -0.31 -8.00 13.87
CA GLY A 492 -0.27 -8.57 15.21
C GLY A 492 -1.64 -8.67 15.91
N GLU A 493 -1.64 -9.13 17.16
CA GLU A 493 -2.84 -9.30 17.99
C GLU A 493 -3.51 -7.95 18.24
N LYS A 494 -4.70 -7.77 17.69
CA LYS A 494 -5.63 -6.69 18.05
C LYS A 494 -6.47 -7.14 19.25
N ASN A 495 -5.85 -7.53 20.36
CA ASN A 495 -6.60 -8.04 21.51
C ASN A 495 -7.57 -6.94 22.02
N SER A 496 -8.86 -7.28 22.05
CA SER A 496 -10.02 -6.38 22.19
C SER A 496 -10.27 -5.85 23.61
N THR A 497 -9.20 -5.52 24.32
CA THR A 497 -9.21 -4.71 25.56
C THR A 497 -8.00 -3.76 25.65
N TYR A 498 -7.29 -3.55 24.54
CA TYR A 498 -6.08 -2.73 24.48
C TYR A 498 -6.19 -1.62 23.42
N PRO A 499 -6.62 -0.39 23.75
CA PRO A 499 -6.21 0.76 22.96
C PRO A 499 -4.89 1.25 23.55
N THR A 500 -3.83 0.44 23.54
CA THR A 500 -2.62 0.86 24.25
C THR A 500 -2.00 2.04 23.54
N LEU A 501 -1.84 2.00 22.21
CA LEU A 501 -1.45 3.11 21.36
C LEU A 501 -2.65 3.65 20.56
N ARG A 502 -2.88 4.96 20.58
CA ARG A 502 -3.87 5.65 19.73
C ARG A 502 -3.24 6.79 18.93
N PRO A 503 -3.79 7.09 17.73
CA PRO A 503 -3.29 8.19 16.91
C PRO A 503 -3.51 9.53 17.59
N ILE A 504 -2.54 10.41 17.40
CA ILE A 504 -2.61 11.82 17.76
C ILE A 504 -2.99 12.60 16.51
N TYR A 505 -4.19 13.17 16.56
CA TYR A 505 -4.79 14.03 15.54
C TYR A 505 -4.24 15.44 15.66
N ARG A 506 -3.76 16.04 14.56
CA ARG A 506 -3.32 17.45 14.52
C ARG A 506 -4.32 18.32 13.78
N PHE A 507 -4.47 19.55 14.26
CA PHE A 507 -5.29 20.57 13.66
C PHE A 507 -4.52 21.89 13.60
N TYR A 508 -4.62 22.60 12.49
CA TYR A 508 -4.12 23.96 12.36
C TYR A 508 -5.22 24.96 12.73
N ASN A 509 -4.94 25.85 13.68
CA ASN A 509 -5.83 26.91 14.12
C ASN A 509 -5.48 28.22 13.40
N HIS A 510 -6.35 28.63 12.47
CA HIS A 510 -6.16 29.84 11.66
C HIS A 510 -6.22 31.13 12.48
N ALA A 511 -6.93 31.13 13.62
CA ALA A 511 -7.08 32.32 14.45
C ALA A 511 -5.81 32.64 15.25
N SER A 512 -5.11 31.62 15.74
CA SER A 512 -3.90 31.79 16.57
C SER A 512 -2.59 31.43 15.86
N ASP A 513 -2.64 30.97 14.61
CA ASP A 513 -1.45 30.53 13.86
C ASP A 513 -0.65 29.48 14.68
N SER A 514 -1.40 28.50 15.19
CA SER A 514 -0.92 27.47 16.11
C SER A 514 -1.55 26.13 15.82
N HIS A 515 -1.08 25.08 16.51
CA HIS A 515 -1.57 23.73 16.30
C HIS A 515 -2.19 23.15 17.57
N PHE A 516 -3.28 22.41 17.38
CA PHE A 516 -3.95 21.65 18.40
C PHE A 516 -3.77 20.15 18.14
N TYR A 517 -3.46 19.40 19.20
CA TYR A 517 -3.23 17.96 19.15
C TYR A 517 -4.16 17.24 20.13
N THR A 518 -4.83 16.19 19.67
CA THR A 518 -5.67 15.35 20.55
C THR A 518 -5.55 13.88 20.22
N GLN A 519 -5.67 13.04 21.25
CA GLN A 519 -5.79 11.58 21.11
C GLN A 519 -7.26 11.11 21.12
N SER A 520 -8.22 12.01 21.41
CA SER A 520 -9.64 11.69 21.48
C SER A 520 -10.28 11.80 20.10
N PRO A 521 -10.83 10.69 19.54
CA PRO A 521 -11.61 10.73 18.32
C PRO A 521 -12.86 11.61 18.46
N GLU A 522 -13.49 11.64 19.64
CA GLU A 522 -14.67 12.45 19.90
C GLU A 522 -14.32 13.95 19.83
N GLN A 523 -13.19 14.35 20.43
CA GLN A 523 -12.70 15.72 20.35
C GLN A 523 -12.30 16.07 18.92
N ARG A 524 -11.68 15.14 18.18
CA ARG A 524 -11.38 15.31 16.75
C ARG A 524 -12.66 15.61 15.97
N ASP A 525 -13.70 14.80 16.14
CA ASP A 525 -14.96 14.94 15.41
C ASP A 525 -15.71 16.22 15.80
N ILE A 526 -15.64 16.65 17.06
CA ILE A 526 -16.19 17.94 17.50
C ILE A 526 -15.46 19.11 16.82
N VAL A 527 -14.12 19.08 16.76
CA VAL A 527 -13.34 20.15 16.11
C VAL A 527 -13.64 20.19 14.60
N ILE A 528 -13.67 19.03 13.94
CA ILE A 528 -14.01 18.93 12.51
C ILE A 528 -15.39 19.52 12.22
N ASN A 529 -16.40 19.13 12.99
CA ASN A 529 -17.80 19.46 12.65
C ASN A 529 -18.24 20.83 13.16
N ASN A 530 -17.65 21.34 14.25
CA ASN A 530 -18.19 22.50 14.97
C ASN A 530 -17.22 23.69 15.05
N MET A 531 -15.97 23.55 14.61
CA MET A 531 -14.95 24.61 14.73
C MET A 531 -14.34 24.98 13.37
N PRO A 532 -15.03 25.79 12.54
CA PRO A 532 -14.60 26.12 11.17
C PRO A 532 -13.28 26.90 11.10
N GLY A 533 -12.79 27.45 12.23
CA GLY A 533 -11.47 28.09 12.32
C GLY A 533 -10.30 27.11 12.42
N PHE A 534 -10.56 25.80 12.43
CA PHE A 534 -9.56 24.75 12.47
C PHE A 534 -9.56 23.94 11.18
N THR A 535 -8.35 23.63 10.67
CA THR A 535 -8.15 22.66 9.59
C THR A 535 -7.60 21.38 10.18
N TYR A 536 -8.27 20.25 9.92
CA TYR A 536 -7.74 18.94 10.29
C TYR A 536 -6.54 18.59 9.41
N GLU A 537 -5.41 18.32 10.04
CA GLU A 537 -4.14 17.98 9.40
C GLU A 537 -3.74 16.53 9.72
N HIS A 538 -4.71 15.61 9.74
CA HIS A 538 -4.51 14.15 9.88
C HIS A 538 -3.79 13.68 11.18
N GLU A 539 -3.67 12.37 11.31
CA GLU A 539 -2.91 11.69 12.35
C GLU A 539 -1.40 11.93 12.15
N GLN A 540 -0.68 12.21 13.23
CA GLN A 540 0.76 12.53 13.19
C GLN A 540 1.63 11.40 13.69
N PHE A 541 1.25 10.80 14.83
CA PHE A 541 1.98 9.75 15.51
C PHE A 541 1.08 9.02 16.49
N MET A 542 1.60 7.94 17.03
CA MET A 542 0.95 7.04 17.98
C MET A 542 1.53 7.25 19.37
N ALA A 543 0.68 7.32 20.38
CA ALA A 543 1.09 7.43 21.78
C ALA A 543 0.19 6.60 22.69
N TYR A 544 0.61 6.33 23.92
CA TYR A 544 -0.16 5.48 24.81
C TYR A 544 -1.36 6.19 25.41
N THR A 545 -2.50 5.51 25.58
CA THR A 545 -3.69 6.06 26.28
C THR A 545 -3.63 5.88 27.81
N TYR A 546 -2.72 5.04 28.30
CA TYR A 546 -2.48 4.79 29.73
C TYR A 546 -0.98 4.71 30.03
N GLN A 547 -0.61 4.81 31.30
CA GLN A 547 0.79 4.72 31.70
C GLN A 547 1.34 3.28 31.56
N ALA A 548 1.99 2.99 30.43
CA ALA A 548 2.69 1.74 30.18
C ALA A 548 4.13 1.75 30.75
N PRO A 549 4.74 0.58 31.00
CA PRO A 549 6.14 0.51 31.43
C PRO A 549 7.07 1.29 30.52
N GLY A 550 7.93 2.14 31.11
CA GLY A 550 8.87 2.98 30.35
C GLY A 550 8.27 4.23 29.70
N THR A 551 6.99 4.52 29.94
CA THR A 551 6.33 5.76 29.50
C THR A 551 6.11 6.74 30.66
N VAL A 552 6.02 8.02 30.32
CA VAL A 552 5.70 9.13 31.21
C VAL A 552 4.49 9.91 30.65
N PRO A 553 3.72 10.59 31.50
CA PRO A 553 2.62 11.43 31.04
C PRO A 553 3.12 12.61 30.20
N VAL A 554 2.39 12.92 29.13
CA VAL A 554 2.50 14.18 28.38
C VAL A 554 1.37 15.09 28.82
N HIS A 555 1.73 16.20 29.46
CA HIS A 555 0.80 17.16 30.04
C HIS A 555 0.37 18.19 29.00
N ARG A 556 -0.94 18.50 28.94
CA ARG A 556 -1.52 19.53 28.06
C ARG A 556 -1.94 20.76 28.86
N PHE A 557 -1.61 21.93 28.32
CA PHE A 557 -1.98 23.21 28.87
C PHE A 557 -2.60 24.09 27.78
N TYR A 558 -3.74 24.70 28.06
CA TYR A 558 -4.38 25.66 27.16
C TYR A 558 -3.96 27.08 27.54
N ASN A 559 -3.28 27.77 26.63
CA ASN A 559 -2.96 29.19 26.75
C ASN A 559 -4.15 30.01 26.26
N HIS A 560 -4.92 30.57 27.18
CA HIS A 560 -6.12 31.33 26.85
C HIS A 560 -5.84 32.78 26.42
N VAL A 561 -4.58 33.25 26.56
CA VAL A 561 -4.17 34.58 26.11
C VAL A 561 -3.96 34.59 24.59
N VAL A 562 -3.31 33.55 24.04
CA VAL A 562 -3.01 33.45 22.60
C VAL A 562 -3.85 32.39 21.86
N GLY A 563 -4.62 31.56 22.57
CA GLY A 563 -5.46 30.52 21.98
C GLY A 563 -4.67 29.35 21.40
N SER A 564 -3.64 28.89 22.10
CA SER A 564 -2.77 27.77 21.69
C SER A 564 -2.61 26.72 22.79
N HIS A 565 -2.09 25.55 22.44
CA HIS A 565 -1.80 24.49 23.41
C HIS A 565 -0.30 24.24 23.57
N PHE A 566 0.10 23.90 24.78
CA PHE A 566 1.45 23.50 25.14
C PHE A 566 1.47 22.07 25.65
N TYR A 567 2.47 21.27 25.22
CA TYR A 567 2.60 19.86 25.54
C TYR A 567 4.01 19.57 26.05
N THR A 568 4.10 18.85 27.18
CA THR A 568 5.41 18.45 27.73
C THR A 568 5.37 17.12 28.45
N ALA A 569 6.41 16.31 28.24
CA ALA A 569 6.70 15.10 29.02
C ALA A 569 7.66 15.38 30.19
N ASN A 570 8.17 16.60 30.31
CA ASN A 570 9.07 17.00 31.38
C ASN A 570 8.25 17.50 32.58
N GLU A 571 8.24 16.73 33.66
CA GLU A 571 7.43 17.04 34.84
C GLU A 571 7.87 18.33 35.54
N ALA A 572 9.15 18.70 35.49
CA ALA A 572 9.61 19.98 36.05
C ALA A 572 9.10 21.18 35.22
N GLU A 573 9.04 21.02 33.90
CA GLU A 573 8.45 22.01 33.00
C GLU A 573 6.93 22.10 33.22
N ALA A 574 6.24 20.96 33.31
CA ALA A 574 4.82 20.91 33.64
C ALA A 574 4.52 21.59 34.99
N GLN A 575 5.36 21.38 36.00
CA GLN A 575 5.22 22.04 37.29
C GLN A 575 5.45 23.56 37.21
N THR A 576 6.38 24.00 36.36
CA THR A 576 6.60 25.43 36.09
C THR A 576 5.37 26.05 35.43
N MET A 577 4.77 25.36 34.45
CA MET A 577 3.52 25.80 33.81
C MET A 577 2.36 25.90 34.80
N ARG A 578 2.23 24.93 35.72
CA ARG A 578 1.19 24.91 36.77
C ARG A 578 1.34 26.00 37.82
N THR A 579 2.54 26.54 38.02
CA THR A 579 2.83 27.45 39.14
C THR A 579 3.14 28.86 38.68
N GLN A 580 4.11 29.02 37.77
CA GLN A 580 4.61 30.34 37.35
C GLN A 580 3.80 30.92 36.18
N PHE A 581 3.13 30.07 35.40
CA PHE A 581 2.34 30.49 34.22
C PHE A 581 0.84 30.23 34.38
N ALA A 582 0.37 29.93 35.59
CA ALA A 582 -1.03 29.58 35.87
C ALA A 582 -2.04 30.64 35.43
N ASP A 583 -1.66 31.92 35.47
CA ASP A 583 -2.51 33.05 35.07
C ASP A 583 -2.78 33.09 33.56
N SER A 584 -1.99 32.38 32.75
CA SER A 584 -2.12 32.35 31.28
C SER A 584 -2.37 30.95 30.72
N HIS A 585 -1.93 29.91 31.43
CA HIS A 585 -1.98 28.52 31.00
C HIS A 585 -2.85 27.68 31.94
N ILE A 586 -4.00 27.25 31.43
CA ILE A 586 -4.92 26.37 32.14
C ILE A 586 -4.43 24.94 31.94
N TYR A 587 -4.15 24.22 33.04
CA TYR A 587 -3.79 22.81 32.97
C TYR A 587 -5.02 21.96 32.64
N GLU A 588 -4.94 21.18 31.56
CA GLU A 588 -6.05 20.37 31.05
C GLU A 588 -5.89 18.87 31.33
N GLY A 589 -4.80 18.47 31.99
CA GLY A 589 -4.53 17.09 32.35
C GLY A 589 -3.45 16.41 31.50
N VAL A 590 -3.41 15.09 31.61
CA VAL A 590 -2.55 14.23 30.78
C VAL A 590 -3.24 13.98 29.45
N ALA A 591 -2.57 14.28 28.35
CA ALA A 591 -3.12 14.10 27.01
C ALA A 591 -2.85 12.70 26.44
N TRP A 592 -1.68 12.13 26.72
CA TRP A 592 -1.26 10.76 26.38
C TRP A 592 0.01 10.41 27.16
N PHE A 593 0.54 9.20 26.93
CA PHE A 593 1.79 8.72 27.54
C PHE A 593 2.83 8.41 26.45
N ALA A 594 4.07 8.86 26.67
CA ALA A 594 5.17 8.77 25.70
C ALA A 594 6.49 8.40 26.39
N ARG A 595 7.54 8.10 25.63
CA ARG A 595 8.88 7.83 26.20
C ARG A 595 9.71 9.10 26.26
N THR A 596 10.68 9.17 27.17
CA THR A 596 11.68 10.27 27.23
C THR A 596 13.01 9.90 26.58
N THR A 597 13.15 8.65 26.15
CA THR A 597 14.37 8.12 25.52
C THR A 597 14.01 7.31 24.27
N PRO A 598 14.93 7.24 23.28
CA PRO A 598 14.76 6.38 22.11
C PRO A 598 14.62 4.90 22.50
N GLY A 599 13.98 4.12 21.62
CA GLY A 599 13.84 2.67 21.76
C GLY A 599 12.40 2.20 21.53
N ASP A 600 12.18 0.88 21.46
CA ASP A 600 10.84 0.29 21.34
C ASP A 600 10.04 0.81 20.12
N GLY A 601 10.72 1.06 19.00
CA GLY A 601 10.09 1.57 17.77
C GLY A 601 9.69 3.05 17.82
N THR A 602 10.13 3.81 18.83
CA THR A 602 9.82 5.23 18.94
C THR A 602 10.78 6.13 18.17
N SER A 603 10.24 7.21 17.60
CA SER A 603 10.96 8.32 16.98
C SER A 603 10.76 9.61 17.79
N PRO A 604 11.73 10.55 17.76
CA PRO A 604 11.61 11.80 18.48
C PRO A 604 10.50 12.67 17.90
N VAL A 605 9.63 13.18 18.77
CA VAL A 605 8.73 14.28 18.44
C VAL A 605 9.43 15.58 18.77
N MET A 606 9.84 16.29 17.73
CA MET A 606 10.59 17.53 17.83
C MET A 606 9.66 18.71 18.09
N ARG A 607 10.03 19.54 19.05
CA ARG A 607 9.34 20.77 19.44
C ARG A 607 10.07 21.99 18.90
N TYR A 608 9.32 22.92 18.30
CA TYR A 608 9.80 24.19 17.78
C TYR A 608 9.00 25.34 18.39
N PHE A 609 9.68 26.38 18.86
CA PHE A 609 9.08 27.58 19.42
C PHE A 609 8.94 28.68 18.35
N ASN A 610 7.71 29.12 18.09
CA ASN A 610 7.40 30.24 17.21
C ASN A 610 7.64 31.57 17.94
N THR A 611 8.69 32.29 17.56
CA THR A 611 9.07 33.56 18.21
C THR A 611 8.14 34.72 17.88
N HIS A 612 7.36 34.65 16.80
CA HIS A 612 6.41 35.70 16.44
C HIS A 612 5.13 35.62 17.27
N ARG A 613 4.68 34.41 17.59
CA ARG A 613 3.37 34.17 18.21
C ARG A 613 3.45 33.67 19.65
N GLY A 614 4.62 33.23 20.10
CA GLY A 614 4.79 32.62 21.42
C GLY A 614 4.14 31.22 21.52
N THR A 615 4.00 30.52 20.39
CA THR A 615 3.34 29.20 20.28
C THR A 615 4.35 28.10 19.98
N TYR A 616 3.93 26.84 20.08
CA TYR A 616 4.80 25.68 19.84
C TYR A 616 4.25 24.78 18.72
N PHE A 617 5.16 24.21 17.94
CA PHE A 617 4.89 23.22 16.92
C PHE A 617 5.58 21.90 17.25
N TYR A 618 4.92 20.77 16.95
CA TYR A 618 5.39 19.43 17.29
C TYR A 618 5.32 18.56 16.04
N THR A 619 6.44 17.94 15.67
CA THR A 619 6.48 17.01 14.52
C THR A 619 7.54 15.94 14.71
N MET A 620 7.24 14.72 14.26
CA MET A 620 8.25 13.68 14.09
C MET A 620 8.66 13.46 12.63
N ILE A 621 8.08 14.22 11.70
CA ILE A 621 8.28 14.06 10.26
C ILE A 621 9.58 14.77 9.85
N PRO A 622 10.62 14.04 9.39
CA PRO A 622 11.93 14.63 9.08
C PRO A 622 11.86 15.76 8.02
N GLU A 623 10.96 15.65 7.05
CA GLU A 623 10.79 16.63 5.97
C GLU A 623 10.22 17.95 6.52
N GLN A 624 9.25 17.88 7.44
CA GLN A 624 8.71 19.07 8.10
C GLN A 624 9.77 19.75 8.97
N GLN A 625 10.57 18.97 9.70
CA GLN A 625 11.69 19.49 10.48
C GLN A 625 12.69 20.23 9.58
N ARG A 626 13.09 19.61 8.46
CA ARG A 626 14.01 20.20 7.50
C ARG A 626 13.44 21.48 6.87
N PHE A 627 12.16 21.49 6.51
CA PHE A 627 11.50 22.67 5.95
C PHE A 627 11.46 23.83 6.95
N ILE A 628 11.10 23.56 8.20
CA ILE A 628 11.09 24.58 9.27
C ILE A 628 12.49 25.16 9.46
N GLU A 629 13.50 24.31 9.57
CA GLU A 629 14.88 24.71 9.84
C GLU A 629 15.52 25.51 8.69
N LEU A 630 15.10 25.26 7.45
CA LEU A 630 15.63 25.95 6.27
C LEU A 630 14.82 27.18 5.84
N SER A 631 13.50 27.17 6.06
CA SER A 631 12.59 28.13 5.43
C SER A 631 11.80 28.99 6.42
N MET A 632 11.83 28.69 7.71
CA MET A 632 11.06 29.40 8.73
C MET A 632 11.94 29.90 9.89
N PRO A 633 12.72 30.97 9.69
CA PRO A 633 13.71 31.45 10.68
C PRO A 633 13.10 31.93 12.01
N TYR A 634 11.78 32.14 12.07
CA TYR A 634 11.06 32.49 13.29
C TYR A 634 10.65 31.29 14.14
N PHE A 635 10.89 30.05 13.67
CA PHE A 635 10.79 28.87 14.51
C PHE A 635 12.17 28.48 15.06
N ARG A 636 12.32 28.52 16.37
CA ARG A 636 13.54 28.05 17.07
C ARG A 636 13.36 26.61 17.50
N LYS A 637 14.30 25.74 17.11
CA LYS A 637 14.34 24.34 17.55
C LYS A 637 14.56 24.27 19.06
N ASP A 638 13.62 23.63 19.76
CA ASP A 638 13.64 23.46 21.22
C ASP A 638 14.06 22.03 21.63
N GLY A 639 14.16 21.11 20.65
CA GLY A 639 14.65 19.75 20.84
C GLY A 639 13.53 18.71 20.86
N ALA A 640 13.85 17.48 21.27
CA ALA A 640 12.86 16.42 21.39
C ALA A 640 12.02 16.65 22.66
N ALA A 641 10.71 16.84 22.50
CA ALA A 641 9.80 16.96 23.65
C ALA A 641 9.55 15.61 24.32
N TYR A 642 9.48 14.55 23.51
CA TYR A 642 9.32 13.15 23.89
C TYR A 642 9.54 12.26 22.66
N TYR A 643 9.48 10.95 22.85
CA TYR A 643 9.57 9.93 21.82
C TYR A 643 8.23 9.19 21.73
N ALA A 644 7.69 9.10 20.52
CA ALA A 644 6.40 8.50 20.22
C ALA A 644 6.52 7.52 19.04
N TRP A 645 5.51 6.71 18.80
CA TRP A 645 5.55 5.68 17.77
C TRP A 645 5.08 6.27 16.41
N PRO A 646 5.77 6.02 15.29
CA PRO A 646 5.36 6.54 13.97
C PRO A 646 3.98 6.03 13.52
N MET A 647 3.28 6.71 12.61
CA MET A 647 1.98 6.20 12.11
C MET A 647 2.06 4.89 11.31
N THR A 648 3.25 4.50 10.85
CA THR A 648 3.53 3.14 10.32
C THR A 648 3.52 2.06 11.39
N SER A 649 3.22 2.45 12.64
CA SER A 649 3.08 1.58 13.81
C SER A 649 1.63 1.28 14.25
N GLN A 650 0.68 1.28 13.33
CA GLN A 650 -0.66 0.70 13.57
C GLN A 650 -0.99 -0.41 12.61
#